data_AF-A0A0G4J3S8-F1
#
_entry.id   AF-A0A0G4J3S8-F1
#
_cell.length_a   1.000
_cell.length_b   1.000
_cell.length_c   1.000
_cell.angle_alpha   90.00
_cell.angle_beta   90.00
_cell.angle_gamma   90.00
#
_symmetry.space_group_name_H-M   'P 1'
#
loop_
_entity.id
_entity.type
_entity.pdbx_description
1 polymer ?
#
loop_
_entity_poly.entity_id
_entity_poly.type
_entity_poly.pdbx_seq_one_letter_code
_entity_poly.pdbx_strand_id
1 'polypeptide(L)'
;MTSIRHRRSGQKRVKYRTASDLKVAIQTTIQEARAADWEYQQQVLRQVDHPISSQLFRRHAWDRARRHIVDGAAGLNVPHICLLEKLPTRVPLRVYRLIQRPVVKWALTVTITVHICLSFAKPATLGDLLAGGATTSVVVAEAVCLVIEALFIGARLATKYIAVRSVRLQADLKWDDHRTIQVKDIGLIVVFAVVVVDWIAIVAGNVSIEYYVPCRPFLYVLSNAGTRESVRLFARTVYDTLDASLLYLLMVVVCGCISLAVFRADVNADQLNSSFTNVVRAISSCFVVMSTAENYHEMQYPAVNAFNVVWIAFMVGAGMFIILGIVIGTFQAAFERQRAAVDIHKRVLARAGMVAAFVLLDYDEDGHMSMGDFHHFLRFMRPAIASEDVDAAVGDLDKKSSLSNEAGSGRPPKRFVDVDGFISGAERVLASTIVQQPVRSAWRANARGLFFENPFYLHVWRLLTIGLIGVVALYGVSDEATTRNLDRTCLAFVVVSALEMLVKVAVYAPSQFWNYSRYNIGRWAAEIQFANRYDTIVVGAAFIGSLAGQAMTGFRFHYTDNENNERFYAVLPVVRIVTQTVATRHLIFGTFRVVPVIKDLVVLLLLVMYIYAMVGVQMLAHRFERMLVGAVPPSNFDNLANAFLGLTQLLVSDNWHATMYAAIQVTSWNIALYFMSYMIIVYILLSNLASGVITTVALKYTRGDAHAKTAD
;
A
#
# COMPACT_ATOMS: atom_id res chain seq x y z
N MET A 1 3.89 46.11 14.14
CA MET A 1 4.68 45.71 12.95
C MET A 1 4.54 44.21 12.72
N THR A 2 3.32 43.75 12.48
CA THR A 2 2.92 42.34 12.42
C THR A 2 1.99 42.15 11.23
N SER A 3 2.57 42.26 10.05
CA SER A 3 2.00 41.90 8.76
C SER A 3 3.20 41.85 7.83
N ILE A 4 3.24 40.87 6.91
CA ILE A 4 4.39 40.54 6.04
C ILE A 4 5.33 39.48 6.65
N ARG A 5 4.85 38.23 6.80
CA ARG A 5 5.72 37.03 6.64
C ARG A 5 5.01 35.70 6.32
N HIS A 6 3.70 35.68 6.08
CA HIS A 6 3.00 34.44 5.70
C HIS A 6 2.89 34.14 4.19
N ARG A 7 3.53 34.94 3.32
CA ARG A 7 3.64 34.62 1.88
C ARG A 7 5.06 34.18 1.53
N ARG A 8 5.42 32.93 1.83
CA ARG A 8 6.51 32.14 1.19
C ARG A 8 6.68 30.77 1.86
N SER A 9 5.61 29.98 1.99
CA SER A 9 5.77 28.52 2.02
C SER A 9 5.32 28.00 0.66
N GLY A 10 6.24 27.36 -0.05
CA GLY A 10 6.05 26.87 -1.41
C GLY A 10 5.09 25.69 -1.48
N GLN A 11 3.79 25.91 -1.22
CA GLN A 11 2.75 25.08 -1.81
C GLN A 11 2.84 25.28 -3.33
N LYS A 12 3.64 24.45 -4.00
CA LYS A 12 3.47 24.23 -5.44
C LYS A 12 1.99 23.94 -5.65
N ARG A 13 1.26 24.92 -6.22
CA ARG A 13 -0.16 24.78 -6.56
C ARG A 13 -0.32 23.45 -7.28
N VAL A 14 -1.27 22.63 -6.83
CA VAL A 14 -1.66 21.41 -7.55
C VAL A 14 -1.90 21.80 -9.00
N LYS A 15 -1.12 21.22 -9.92
CA LYS A 15 -0.96 21.72 -11.31
C LYS A 15 -2.29 21.71 -12.08
N TYR A 16 -3.18 20.76 -11.77
CA TYR A 16 -4.52 20.61 -12.37
C TYR A 16 -5.53 20.28 -11.27
N ARG A 17 -6.59 21.08 -11.15
CA ARG A 17 -7.67 20.87 -10.15
C ARG A 17 -8.95 20.32 -10.79
N THR A 18 -9.23 20.69 -12.03
CA THR A 18 -10.42 20.27 -12.78
C THR A 18 -10.06 19.51 -14.05
N ALA A 19 -11.06 18.83 -14.66
CA ALA A 19 -10.90 18.20 -15.96
C ALA A 19 -10.67 19.23 -17.08
N SER A 20 -11.28 20.42 -16.96
CA SER A 20 -11.07 21.54 -17.87
C SER A 20 -9.63 22.06 -17.85
N ASP A 21 -9.02 22.23 -16.67
CA ASP A 21 -7.60 22.60 -16.53
C ASP A 21 -6.70 21.60 -17.27
N LEU A 22 -7.03 20.31 -17.16
CA LEU A 22 -6.29 19.24 -17.80
C LEU A 22 -6.50 19.25 -19.32
N LYS A 23 -7.73 19.49 -19.82
CA LYS A 23 -8.05 19.60 -21.26
C LYS A 23 -7.14 20.63 -21.92
N VAL A 24 -7.13 21.86 -21.40
CA VAL A 24 -6.34 22.98 -21.94
C VAL A 24 -4.86 22.64 -22.00
N ALA A 25 -4.36 21.90 -21.01
CA ALA A 25 -2.95 21.53 -20.97
C ALA A 25 -2.59 20.49 -22.05
N ILE A 26 -3.43 19.47 -22.28
CA ILE A 26 -3.10 18.33 -23.16
C ILE A 26 -3.54 18.50 -24.62
N GLN A 27 -4.44 19.45 -24.90
CA GLN A 27 -5.14 19.58 -26.18
C GLN A 27 -4.20 19.59 -27.39
N THR A 28 -3.22 20.48 -27.40
CA THR A 28 -2.27 20.63 -28.53
C THR A 28 -1.47 19.36 -28.78
N THR A 29 -1.02 18.70 -27.72
CA THR A 29 -0.22 17.47 -27.81
C THR A 29 -1.00 16.32 -28.42
N ILE A 30 -2.30 16.23 -28.12
CA ILE A 30 -3.18 15.18 -28.64
C ILE A 30 -3.54 15.44 -30.09
N GLN A 31 -3.86 16.68 -30.43
CA GLN A 31 -4.19 17.09 -31.80
C GLN A 31 -3.02 16.81 -32.76
N GLU A 32 -1.80 17.22 -32.41
CA GLU A 32 -0.63 16.96 -33.24
C GLU A 32 -0.33 15.45 -33.39
N ALA A 33 -0.55 14.67 -32.33
CA ALA A 33 -0.35 13.22 -32.39
C ALA A 33 -1.42 12.50 -33.23
N ARG A 34 -2.62 13.09 -33.37
CA ARG A 34 -3.69 12.59 -34.25
C ARG A 34 -3.22 12.49 -35.70
N ALA A 35 -2.63 13.56 -36.22
CA ALA A 35 -2.12 13.60 -37.59
C ALA A 35 -1.03 12.53 -37.82
N ALA A 36 -0.06 12.45 -36.91
CA ALA A 36 1.04 11.48 -37.02
C ALA A 36 0.58 10.00 -36.99
N ASP A 37 -0.43 9.67 -36.18
CA ASP A 37 -0.96 8.29 -36.15
C ASP A 37 -1.75 7.94 -37.40
N TRP A 38 -2.46 8.92 -37.97
CA TRP A 38 -3.17 8.76 -39.23
C TRP A 38 -2.20 8.49 -40.38
N GLU A 39 -1.17 9.33 -40.54
CA GLU A 39 -0.14 9.16 -41.57
C GLU A 39 0.53 7.78 -41.48
N TYR A 40 0.88 7.36 -40.27
CA TYR A 40 1.46 6.03 -40.04
C TYR A 40 0.50 4.90 -40.45
N GLN A 41 -0.80 5.00 -40.12
CA GLN A 41 -1.77 3.99 -40.54
C GLN A 41 -1.92 3.93 -42.06
N GLN A 42 -1.93 5.07 -42.74
CA GLN A 42 -1.99 5.12 -44.20
C GLN A 42 -0.74 4.51 -44.86
N GLN A 43 0.44 4.76 -44.29
CA GLN A 43 1.70 4.13 -44.72
C GLN A 43 1.66 2.60 -44.54
N VAL A 44 1.19 2.11 -43.39
CA VAL A 44 1.08 0.67 -43.11
C VAL A 44 0.06 -0.01 -44.03
N LEU A 45 -1.06 0.65 -44.30
CA LEU A 45 -2.11 0.15 -45.19
C LEU A 45 -1.79 0.34 -46.68
N ARG A 46 -0.67 1.02 -47.03
CA ARG A 46 -0.28 1.40 -48.39
C ARG A 46 -1.36 2.18 -49.16
N GLN A 47 -2.12 3.02 -48.45
CA GLN A 47 -3.26 3.79 -48.99
C GLN A 47 -2.97 5.30 -49.06
N VAL A 48 -1.78 5.68 -49.48
CA VAL A 48 -1.31 7.09 -49.41
C VAL A 48 -2.09 8.03 -50.35
N ASP A 49 -2.71 7.52 -51.42
CA ASP A 49 -3.28 8.34 -52.51
C ASP A 49 -4.82 8.26 -52.66
N HIS A 50 -5.55 7.71 -51.67
CA HIS A 50 -7.02 7.63 -51.74
C HIS A 50 -7.73 8.86 -51.10
N PRO A 51 -8.84 9.35 -51.67
CA PRO A 51 -9.60 10.45 -51.09
C PRO A 51 -10.16 10.06 -49.70
N ILE A 52 -9.94 10.95 -48.73
CA ILE A 52 -10.28 10.73 -47.32
C ILE A 52 -11.80 10.77 -47.16
N SER A 53 -12.42 9.61 -46.88
CA SER A 53 -13.84 9.60 -46.53
C SER A 53 -14.05 10.08 -45.10
N SER A 54 -15.04 10.94 -44.89
CA SER A 54 -15.39 11.49 -43.56
C SER A 54 -15.77 10.39 -42.56
N GLN A 55 -16.27 9.25 -43.05
CA GLN A 55 -16.59 8.08 -42.22
C GLN A 55 -15.33 7.36 -41.73
N LEU A 56 -14.32 7.19 -42.59
CA LEU A 56 -13.08 6.49 -42.23
C LEU A 56 -12.25 7.33 -41.24
N PHE A 57 -12.23 8.65 -41.42
CA PHE A 57 -11.63 9.58 -40.45
C PHE A 57 -12.33 9.55 -39.08
N ARG A 58 -13.66 9.58 -39.04
CA ARG A 58 -14.44 9.46 -37.79
C ARG A 58 -14.18 8.12 -37.10
N ARG A 59 -14.17 7.02 -37.85
CA ARG A 59 -13.88 5.68 -37.31
C ARG A 59 -12.49 5.60 -36.68
N HIS A 60 -11.48 6.16 -37.33
CA HIS A 60 -10.13 6.24 -36.76
C HIS A 60 -10.08 7.07 -35.47
N ALA A 61 -10.75 8.23 -35.44
CA ALA A 61 -10.84 9.07 -34.25
C ALA A 61 -11.51 8.33 -33.08
N TRP A 62 -12.60 7.61 -33.35
CA TRP A 62 -13.30 6.80 -32.35
C TRP A 62 -12.45 5.64 -31.84
N ASP A 63 -11.75 4.93 -32.72
CA ASP A 63 -10.84 3.85 -32.33
C ASP A 63 -9.69 4.36 -31.46
N ARG A 64 -9.16 5.55 -31.77
CA ARG A 64 -8.13 6.20 -30.98
C ARG A 64 -8.66 6.69 -29.62
N ALA A 65 -9.83 7.34 -29.60
CA ALA A 65 -10.49 7.77 -28.37
C ALA A 65 -10.74 6.59 -27.43
N ARG A 66 -11.24 5.46 -27.96
CA ARG A 66 -11.38 4.20 -27.21
C ARG A 66 -10.05 3.72 -26.65
N ARG A 67 -8.96 3.73 -27.44
CA ARG A 67 -7.62 3.36 -26.97
C ARG A 67 -7.14 4.26 -25.81
N HIS A 68 -7.35 5.57 -25.88
CA HIS A 68 -6.97 6.49 -24.80
C HIS A 68 -7.77 6.28 -23.52
N ILE A 69 -9.08 5.95 -23.62
CA ILE A 69 -9.89 5.58 -22.46
C ILE A 69 -9.34 4.30 -21.82
N VAL A 70 -9.03 3.27 -22.61
CA VAL A 70 -8.46 2.00 -22.11
C VAL A 70 -7.07 2.22 -21.52
N ASP A 71 -6.20 2.97 -22.20
CA ASP A 71 -4.84 3.29 -21.74
C ASP A 71 -4.90 4.11 -20.43
N GLY A 72 -5.83 5.07 -20.33
CA GLY A 72 -6.08 5.85 -19.11
C GLY A 72 -6.62 4.98 -17.96
N ALA A 73 -7.56 4.08 -18.24
CA ALA A 73 -8.07 3.13 -17.25
C ALA A 73 -6.99 2.15 -16.75
N ALA A 74 -6.01 1.82 -17.61
CA ALA A 74 -4.83 1.05 -17.23
C ALA A 74 -3.77 1.87 -16.46
N GLY A 75 -4.02 3.16 -16.21
CA GLY A 75 -3.11 4.06 -15.50
C GLY A 75 -1.91 4.52 -16.32
N LEU A 76 -2.00 4.46 -17.66
CA LEU A 76 -0.94 4.94 -18.55
C LEU A 76 -1.02 6.45 -18.72
N ASN A 77 0.14 7.09 -18.82
CA ASN A 77 0.21 8.52 -19.11
C ASN A 77 -0.10 8.79 -20.58
N VAL A 78 -1.37 9.10 -20.89
CA VAL A 78 -1.89 9.23 -22.27
C VAL A 78 -1.14 10.26 -23.11
N PRO A 79 -0.85 11.48 -22.62
CA PRO A 79 -0.16 12.43 -23.49
C PRO A 79 1.32 12.07 -23.70
N HIS A 80 1.94 11.26 -22.83
CA HIS A 80 3.24 10.66 -23.12
C HIS A 80 3.17 9.58 -24.22
N ILE A 81 2.07 8.82 -24.27
CA ILE A 81 1.81 7.92 -25.40
C ILE A 81 1.74 8.71 -26.70
N CYS A 82 0.97 9.81 -26.74
CA CYS A 82 0.87 10.70 -27.90
C CYS A 82 2.25 11.18 -28.39
N LEU A 83 3.17 11.48 -27.47
CA LEU A 83 4.54 11.84 -27.84
C LEU A 83 5.34 10.70 -28.48
N LEU A 84 5.19 9.48 -27.96
CA LEU A 84 5.84 8.28 -28.52
C LEU A 84 5.25 7.86 -29.87
N GLU A 85 3.99 8.22 -30.14
CA GLU A 85 3.32 7.94 -31.41
C GLU A 85 3.82 8.79 -32.57
N LYS A 86 4.40 9.97 -32.28
CA LYS A 86 5.02 10.85 -33.28
C LYS A 86 6.36 10.32 -33.80
N LEU A 87 6.91 9.26 -33.20
CA LEU A 87 8.18 8.67 -33.62
C LEU A 87 7.98 7.80 -34.88
N PRO A 88 8.97 7.75 -35.80
CA PRO A 88 8.87 6.96 -37.02
C PRO A 88 8.76 5.46 -36.73
N THR A 89 9.39 4.98 -35.65
CA THR A 89 9.30 3.58 -35.21
C THR A 89 8.40 3.45 -33.98
N ARG A 90 7.53 2.44 -33.95
CA ARG A 90 6.64 2.16 -32.80
C ARG A 90 7.28 1.27 -31.71
N VAL A 91 8.56 0.94 -31.82
CA VAL A 91 9.28 0.12 -30.82
C VAL A 91 9.30 0.76 -29.42
N PRO A 92 9.64 2.06 -29.26
CA PRO A 92 9.63 2.71 -27.94
C PRO A 92 8.25 2.70 -27.27
N LEU A 93 7.17 2.81 -28.06
CA LEU A 93 5.80 2.71 -27.58
C LEU A 93 5.47 1.30 -27.06
N ARG A 94 5.90 0.25 -27.77
CA ARG A 94 5.72 -1.15 -27.32
C ARG A 94 6.48 -1.42 -26.02
N VAL A 95 7.73 -0.94 -25.93
CA VAL A 95 8.56 -1.06 -24.72
C VAL A 95 7.92 -0.31 -23.55
N TYR A 96 7.45 0.92 -23.77
CA TYR A 96 6.75 1.69 -22.73
C TYR A 96 5.50 0.95 -22.24
N ARG A 97 4.65 0.44 -23.13
CA ARG A 97 3.46 -0.34 -22.75
C ARG A 97 3.83 -1.62 -22.00
N LEU A 98 4.92 -2.30 -22.37
CA LEU A 98 5.39 -3.50 -21.67
C LEU A 98 5.81 -3.18 -20.23
N ILE A 99 6.65 -2.17 -20.03
CA ILE A 99 7.12 -1.72 -18.71
C ILE A 99 5.96 -1.30 -17.81
N GLN A 100 4.93 -0.70 -18.40
CA GLN A 100 3.79 -0.21 -17.64
C GLN A 100 2.80 -1.31 -17.20
N ARG A 101 2.92 -2.54 -17.72
CA ARG A 101 2.05 -3.66 -17.33
C ARG A 101 2.17 -3.92 -15.82
N PRO A 102 1.06 -4.21 -15.12
CA PRO A 102 1.08 -4.41 -13.67
C PRO A 102 1.97 -5.57 -13.26
N VAL A 103 1.99 -6.66 -14.04
CA VAL A 103 2.84 -7.84 -13.79
C VAL A 103 4.33 -7.48 -13.85
N VAL A 104 4.72 -6.64 -14.81
CA VAL A 104 6.12 -6.23 -14.99
C VAL A 104 6.57 -5.29 -13.85
N LYS A 105 5.73 -4.32 -13.48
CA LYS A 105 5.99 -3.46 -12.32
C LYS A 105 6.09 -4.27 -11.02
N TRP A 106 5.22 -5.27 -10.87
CA TRP A 106 5.23 -6.16 -9.71
C TRP A 106 6.51 -7.00 -9.69
N ALA A 107 6.92 -7.60 -10.81
CA ALA A 107 8.17 -8.34 -10.91
C ALA A 107 9.40 -7.50 -10.55
N LEU A 108 9.47 -6.24 -11.02
CA LEU A 108 10.55 -5.32 -10.63
C LEU A 108 10.51 -5.00 -9.13
N THR A 109 9.32 -4.76 -8.58
CA THR A 109 9.15 -4.48 -7.15
C THR A 109 9.61 -5.68 -6.32
N VAL A 110 9.23 -6.89 -6.70
CA VAL A 110 9.67 -8.14 -6.07
C VAL A 110 11.18 -8.31 -6.19
N THR A 111 11.76 -8.03 -7.35
CA THR A 111 13.22 -8.13 -7.55
C THR A 111 13.98 -7.21 -6.60
N ILE A 112 13.56 -5.95 -6.48
CA ILE A 112 14.17 -4.99 -5.55
C ILE A 112 13.95 -5.42 -4.10
N THR A 113 12.77 -5.97 -3.76
CA THR A 113 12.51 -6.51 -2.42
C THR A 113 13.42 -7.69 -2.11
N VAL A 114 13.60 -8.63 -3.03
CA VAL A 114 14.54 -9.75 -2.89
C VAL A 114 15.96 -9.22 -2.71
N HIS A 115 16.35 -8.22 -3.49
CA HIS A 115 17.67 -7.58 -3.37
C HIS A 115 17.91 -6.95 -1.99
N ILE A 116 16.88 -6.33 -1.38
CA ILE A 116 16.94 -5.86 0.01
C ILE A 116 17.02 -7.05 0.99
N CYS A 117 16.25 -8.12 0.76
CA CYS A 117 16.26 -9.31 1.61
C CYS A 117 17.60 -10.06 1.59
N LEU A 118 18.39 -9.97 0.52
CA LEU A 118 19.73 -10.57 0.46
C LEU A 118 20.67 -10.01 1.54
N SER A 119 20.44 -8.78 2.02
CA SER A 119 21.22 -8.20 3.11
C SER A 119 21.06 -8.94 4.45
N PHE A 120 19.98 -9.72 4.63
CA PHE A 120 19.81 -10.58 5.82
C PHE A 120 20.76 -11.79 5.81
N ALA A 121 21.28 -12.17 4.65
CA ALA A 121 22.22 -13.28 4.50
C ALA A 121 23.69 -12.82 4.51
N LYS A 122 23.96 -11.52 4.68
CA LYS A 122 25.31 -10.98 4.75
C LYS A 122 25.87 -11.07 6.18
N PRO A 123 27.21 -11.04 6.33
CA PRO A 123 27.85 -10.89 7.64
C PRO A 123 27.35 -9.65 8.39
N ALA A 124 27.34 -9.72 9.72
CA ALA A 124 26.75 -8.68 10.57
C ALA A 124 27.49 -7.35 10.50
N THR A 125 28.82 -7.38 10.51
CA THR A 125 29.66 -6.18 10.51
C THR A 125 30.59 -6.14 9.30
N LEU A 126 31.11 -4.94 9.00
CA LEU A 126 32.16 -4.77 7.99
C LEU A 126 33.42 -5.56 8.35
N GLY A 127 33.74 -5.69 9.64
CA GLY A 127 34.86 -6.52 10.11
C GLY A 127 34.66 -8.00 9.78
N ASP A 128 33.45 -8.51 10.00
CA ASP A 128 33.10 -9.90 9.68
C ASP A 128 33.14 -10.14 8.16
N LEU A 129 32.70 -9.15 7.37
CA LEU A 129 32.79 -9.22 5.91
C LEU A 129 34.24 -9.24 5.43
N LEU A 130 35.10 -8.39 5.98
CA LEU A 130 36.53 -8.33 5.64
C LEU A 130 37.25 -9.64 6.00
N ALA A 131 36.87 -10.28 7.12
CA ALA A 131 37.50 -11.51 7.60
C ALA A 131 36.99 -12.78 6.90
N GLY A 132 35.67 -12.91 6.71
CA GLY A 132 35.02 -14.12 6.20
C GLY A 132 34.57 -14.06 4.73
N GLY A 133 34.54 -12.87 4.14
CA GLY A 133 33.98 -12.64 2.81
C GLY A 133 32.46 -12.77 2.76
N ALA A 134 31.87 -12.36 1.62
CA ALA A 134 30.45 -12.58 1.36
C ALA A 134 30.21 -13.99 0.79
N THR A 135 29.11 -14.63 1.19
CA THR A 135 28.68 -15.91 0.62
C THR A 135 28.50 -15.79 -0.89
N THR A 136 29.15 -16.66 -1.67
CA THR A 136 29.16 -16.59 -3.14
C THR A 136 27.76 -16.61 -3.75
N SER A 137 26.84 -17.41 -3.20
CA SER A 137 25.45 -17.48 -3.66
C SER A 137 24.71 -16.16 -3.50
N VAL A 138 24.99 -15.41 -2.43
CA VAL A 138 24.42 -14.08 -2.19
C VAL A 138 24.95 -13.08 -3.21
N VAL A 139 26.27 -13.06 -3.44
CA VAL A 139 26.91 -12.17 -4.42
C VAL A 139 26.39 -12.41 -5.84
N VAL A 140 26.22 -13.68 -6.23
CA VAL A 140 25.65 -14.06 -7.53
C VAL A 140 24.18 -13.64 -7.63
N ALA A 141 23.38 -13.87 -6.58
CA ALA A 141 21.99 -13.43 -6.55
C ALA A 141 21.86 -11.90 -6.67
N GLU A 142 22.74 -11.14 -6.02
CA GLU A 142 22.80 -9.68 -6.16
C GLU A 142 23.13 -9.25 -7.58
N ALA A 143 24.07 -9.91 -8.24
CA ALA A 143 24.41 -9.63 -9.64
C ALA A 143 23.20 -9.83 -10.56
N VAL A 144 22.42 -10.90 -10.35
CA VAL A 144 21.19 -11.17 -11.11
C VAL A 144 20.15 -10.09 -10.87
N CYS A 145 19.92 -9.69 -9.60
CA CYS A 145 19.03 -8.58 -9.26
C CYS A 145 19.45 -7.29 -9.96
N LEU A 146 20.74 -6.95 -9.92
CA LEU A 146 21.31 -5.75 -10.55
C LEU A 146 21.12 -5.72 -12.07
N VAL A 147 21.32 -6.86 -12.75
CA VAL A 147 21.10 -6.95 -14.21
C VAL A 147 19.62 -6.71 -14.54
N ILE A 148 18.71 -7.33 -13.80
CA ILE A 148 17.27 -7.15 -14.01
C ILE A 148 16.88 -5.68 -13.75
N GLU A 149 17.35 -5.10 -12.65
CA GLU A 149 17.13 -3.70 -12.30
C GLU A 149 17.69 -2.74 -13.36
N ALA A 150 18.91 -2.98 -13.86
CA ALA A 150 19.56 -2.20 -14.92
C ALA A 150 18.72 -2.19 -16.20
N LEU A 151 18.24 -3.37 -16.64
CA LEU A 151 17.42 -3.50 -17.84
C LEU A 151 16.11 -2.71 -17.70
N PHE A 152 15.43 -2.83 -16.55
CA PHE A 152 14.16 -2.12 -16.32
C PHE A 152 14.33 -0.61 -16.17
N ILE A 153 15.30 -0.17 -15.36
CA ILE A 153 15.57 1.26 -15.13
C ILE A 153 16.06 1.89 -16.43
N GLY A 154 16.96 1.22 -17.14
CA GLY A 154 17.48 1.64 -18.44
C GLY A 154 16.36 1.80 -19.47
N ALA A 155 15.51 0.79 -19.65
CA ALA A 155 14.40 0.85 -20.60
C ALA A 155 13.36 1.93 -20.23
N ARG A 156 13.10 2.13 -18.93
CA ARG A 156 12.23 3.22 -18.43
C ARG A 156 12.82 4.60 -18.73
N LEU A 157 14.10 4.82 -18.48
CA LEU A 157 14.76 6.10 -18.76
C LEU A 157 14.88 6.36 -20.26
N ALA A 158 15.18 5.31 -21.05
CA ALA A 158 15.27 5.40 -22.51
C ALA A 158 13.94 5.82 -23.13
N THR A 159 12.83 5.16 -22.78
CA THR A 159 11.49 5.52 -23.29
C THR A 159 11.06 6.92 -22.84
N LYS A 160 11.42 7.34 -21.61
CA LYS A 160 10.99 8.63 -21.06
C LYS A 160 11.78 9.84 -21.58
N TYR A 161 13.09 9.70 -21.81
CA TYR A 161 14.00 10.80 -22.12
C TYR A 161 14.67 10.68 -23.49
N ILE A 162 15.25 9.53 -23.80
CA ILE A 162 16.04 9.34 -25.01
C ILE A 162 15.14 9.27 -26.25
N ALA A 163 14.12 8.41 -26.21
CA ALA A 163 13.25 8.15 -27.35
C ALA A 163 12.47 9.40 -27.81
N VAL A 164 12.06 10.26 -26.87
CA VAL A 164 11.22 11.44 -27.16
C VAL A 164 12.07 12.72 -27.31
N ARG A 165 13.41 12.61 -27.27
CA ARG A 165 14.29 13.79 -27.29
C ARG A 165 14.10 14.64 -28.54
N SER A 166 14.05 14.01 -29.72
CA SER A 166 13.87 14.70 -31.01
C SER A 166 12.52 15.42 -31.09
N VAL A 167 11.45 14.75 -30.69
CA VAL A 167 10.08 15.30 -30.69
C VAL A 167 9.94 16.46 -29.70
N ARG A 168 10.57 16.37 -28.53
CA ARG A 168 10.54 17.45 -27.51
C ARG A 168 11.23 18.73 -27.95
N LEU A 169 12.28 18.64 -28.75
CA LEU A 169 13.00 19.82 -29.26
C LEU A 169 12.15 20.62 -30.26
N GLN A 170 11.14 19.98 -30.87
CA GLN A 170 10.30 20.57 -31.92
C GLN A 170 8.93 21.03 -31.41
N ALA A 171 8.44 20.51 -30.26
CA ALA A 171 7.09 20.76 -29.78
C ALA A 171 7.02 21.85 -28.69
N ASP A 172 6.12 22.84 -28.83
CA ASP A 172 5.82 23.82 -27.78
C ASP A 172 4.90 23.23 -26.70
N LEU A 173 5.51 22.38 -25.86
CA LEU A 173 4.80 21.60 -24.86
C LEU A 173 4.44 22.46 -23.62
N LYS A 174 3.16 22.84 -23.50
CA LYS A 174 2.58 23.43 -22.27
C LYS A 174 2.38 22.40 -21.15
N TRP A 175 2.20 21.13 -21.50
CA TRP A 175 1.86 20.06 -20.56
C TRP A 175 3.06 19.47 -19.81
N ASP A 176 4.31 19.78 -20.18
CA ASP A 176 5.42 18.91 -19.79
C ASP A 176 6.19 19.35 -18.53
N ASP A 177 6.17 18.48 -17.51
CA ASP A 177 7.03 18.49 -16.33
C ASP A 177 8.38 17.77 -16.60
N HIS A 178 8.64 17.41 -17.87
CA HIS A 178 9.77 16.58 -18.32
C HIS A 178 10.73 17.26 -19.32
N ARG A 179 10.72 18.60 -19.45
CA ARG A 179 11.74 19.33 -20.24
C ARG A 179 13.17 19.04 -19.75
N THR A 180 13.33 18.76 -18.46
CA THR A 180 14.59 18.36 -17.84
C THR A 180 14.49 16.98 -17.18
N ILE A 181 15.63 16.32 -16.99
CA ILE A 181 15.68 15.10 -16.19
C ILE A 181 15.20 15.46 -14.78
N GLN A 182 14.18 14.75 -14.30
CA GLN A 182 13.56 15.08 -13.02
C GLN A 182 14.52 14.69 -11.90
N VAL A 183 14.57 15.48 -10.82
CA VAL A 183 15.44 15.22 -9.65
C VAL A 183 15.28 13.80 -9.12
N LYS A 184 14.06 13.23 -9.14
CA LYS A 184 13.82 11.84 -8.73
C LYS A 184 14.51 10.79 -9.63
N ASP A 185 14.62 11.06 -10.92
CA ASP A 185 15.21 10.13 -11.88
C ASP A 185 16.74 10.30 -11.88
N ILE A 186 17.25 11.52 -11.60
CA ILE A 186 18.67 11.73 -11.27
C ILE A 186 19.03 10.95 -10.00
N GLY A 187 18.25 11.10 -8.94
CA GLY A 187 18.43 10.35 -7.70
C GLY A 187 18.40 8.83 -7.94
N LEU A 188 17.51 8.35 -8.82
CA LEU A 188 17.43 6.93 -9.17
C LEU A 188 18.73 6.44 -9.83
N ILE A 189 19.27 7.21 -10.77
CA ILE A 189 20.53 6.87 -11.45
C ILE A 189 21.70 6.88 -10.46
N VAL A 190 21.80 7.91 -9.61
CA VAL A 190 22.87 8.03 -8.62
C VAL A 190 22.82 6.89 -7.62
N VAL A 191 21.65 6.61 -7.03
CA VAL A 191 21.49 5.52 -6.07
C VAL A 191 21.81 4.17 -6.73
N PHE A 192 21.32 3.93 -7.95
CA PHE A 192 21.62 2.71 -8.68
C PHE A 192 23.13 2.56 -8.95
N ALA A 193 23.80 3.64 -9.36
CA ALA A 193 25.25 3.64 -9.56
C ALA A 193 26.02 3.32 -8.28
N VAL A 194 25.60 3.88 -7.13
CA VAL A 194 26.21 3.56 -5.83
C VAL A 194 26.01 2.09 -5.47
N VAL A 195 24.83 1.51 -5.71
CA VAL A 195 24.58 0.07 -5.44
C VAL A 195 25.42 -0.83 -6.36
N VAL A 196 25.62 -0.45 -7.63
CA VAL A 196 26.53 -1.17 -8.54
C VAL A 196 27.98 -1.08 -8.06
N VAL A 197 28.44 0.11 -7.65
CA VAL A 197 29.79 0.29 -7.10
C VAL A 197 29.97 -0.50 -5.81
N ASP A 198 28.96 -0.53 -4.95
CA ASP A 198 28.95 -1.34 -3.73
C ASP A 198 29.11 -2.84 -4.03
N TRP A 199 28.37 -3.37 -5.00
CA TRP A 199 28.53 -4.76 -5.44
C TRP A 199 29.92 -5.06 -5.99
N ILE A 200 30.48 -4.15 -6.79
CA ILE A 200 31.87 -4.27 -7.30
C ILE A 200 32.87 -4.28 -6.13
N ALA A 201 32.68 -3.42 -5.12
CA ALA A 201 33.54 -3.36 -3.95
C ALA A 201 33.50 -4.64 -3.11
N ILE A 202 32.32 -5.29 -3.01
CA ILE A 202 32.17 -6.58 -2.34
C ILE A 202 32.98 -7.65 -3.09
N VAL A 203 32.81 -7.74 -4.41
CA VAL A 203 33.51 -8.73 -5.25
C VAL A 203 35.02 -8.52 -5.25
N ALA A 204 35.48 -7.27 -5.31
CA ALA A 204 36.88 -6.94 -5.49
C ALA A 204 37.69 -6.97 -4.18
N GLY A 205 37.07 -6.66 -3.04
CA GLY A 205 37.81 -6.44 -1.80
C GLY A 205 37.07 -6.75 -0.51
N ASN A 206 35.90 -7.42 -0.55
CA ASN A 206 35.09 -7.70 0.64
C ASN A 206 34.78 -6.42 1.46
N VAL A 207 34.59 -5.30 0.80
CA VAL A 207 34.18 -4.02 1.41
C VAL A 207 32.81 -3.64 0.87
N SER A 208 31.97 -3.04 1.72
CA SER A 208 30.66 -2.55 1.29
C SER A 208 30.33 -1.20 1.91
N ILE A 209 29.82 -0.30 1.06
CA ILE A 209 29.28 1.02 1.39
C ILE A 209 27.95 0.88 2.14
N GLU A 210 27.25 -0.25 1.98
CA GLU A 210 25.97 -0.52 2.65
C GLU A 210 26.06 -0.45 4.18
N TYR A 211 27.23 -0.80 4.75
CA TYR A 211 27.51 -0.68 6.19
C TYR A 211 27.77 0.75 6.67
N TYR A 212 27.62 1.75 5.81
CA TYR A 212 27.65 3.16 6.21
C TYR A 212 26.35 3.85 5.80
N VAL A 213 25.90 3.60 4.57
CA VAL A 213 24.68 4.18 4.02
C VAL A 213 23.89 3.08 3.31
N PRO A 214 22.76 2.61 3.88
CA PRO A 214 21.93 1.61 3.23
C PRO A 214 21.20 2.23 2.03
N CYS A 215 21.79 2.13 0.83
CA CYS A 215 21.27 2.76 -0.40
C CYS A 215 20.07 2.01 -1.02
N ARG A 216 19.94 0.69 -0.79
CA ARG A 216 18.90 -0.17 -1.42
C ARG A 216 17.45 0.25 -1.10
N PRO A 217 17.09 0.62 0.15
CA PRO A 217 15.78 1.20 0.46
C PRO A 217 15.41 2.41 -0.42
N PHE A 218 16.38 3.27 -0.73
CA PHE A 218 16.14 4.43 -1.58
C PHE A 218 15.87 4.04 -3.03
N LEU A 219 16.48 2.95 -3.53
CA LEU A 219 16.17 2.40 -4.85
C LEU A 219 14.69 1.99 -4.93
N TYR A 220 14.19 1.30 -3.91
CA TYR A 220 12.78 0.92 -3.81
C TYR A 220 11.86 2.16 -3.81
N VAL A 221 12.17 3.16 -2.96
CA VAL A 221 11.40 4.41 -2.87
C VAL A 221 11.39 5.15 -4.20
N LEU A 222 12.52 5.26 -4.90
CA LEU A 222 12.63 6.00 -6.15
C LEU A 222 11.96 5.27 -7.32
N SER A 223 11.98 3.93 -7.30
CA SER A 223 11.30 3.10 -8.29
C SER A 223 9.78 3.16 -8.14
N ASN A 224 9.26 3.00 -6.91
CA ASN A 224 7.82 2.91 -6.64
C ASN A 224 7.17 4.28 -6.38
N ALA A 225 6.18 4.63 -7.22
CA ALA A 225 5.53 5.93 -7.12
C ALA A 225 4.70 6.13 -5.85
N GLY A 226 4.06 5.07 -5.34
CA GLY A 226 3.22 5.14 -4.14
C GLY A 226 4.07 5.40 -2.90
N THR A 227 5.11 4.60 -2.67
CA THR A 227 6.03 4.76 -1.54
C THR A 227 6.75 6.11 -1.56
N ARG A 228 7.21 6.58 -2.74
CA ARG A 228 7.81 7.92 -2.88
C ARG A 228 6.87 9.03 -2.44
N GLU A 229 5.59 8.88 -2.75
CA GLU A 229 4.57 9.84 -2.36
C GLU A 229 4.32 9.79 -0.86
N SER A 230 4.25 8.60 -0.26
CA SER A 230 4.17 8.43 1.20
C SER A 230 5.35 9.09 1.92
N VAL A 231 6.59 8.90 1.45
CA VAL A 231 7.78 9.57 2.01
C VAL A 231 7.63 11.09 1.93
N ARG A 232 7.20 11.60 0.77
CA ARG A 232 7.05 13.05 0.57
C ARG A 232 5.95 13.63 1.45
N LEU A 233 4.81 12.95 1.56
CA LEU A 233 3.71 13.34 2.43
C LEU A 233 4.17 13.36 3.87
N PHE A 234 4.76 12.26 4.35
CA PHE A 234 5.30 12.16 5.71
C PHE A 234 6.29 13.29 6.02
N ALA A 235 7.31 13.50 5.18
CA ALA A 235 8.32 14.54 5.41
C ALA A 235 7.71 15.96 5.43
N ARG A 236 6.72 16.24 4.58
CA ARG A 236 6.00 17.51 4.60
C ARG A 236 5.12 17.64 5.82
N THR A 237 4.48 16.56 6.28
CA THR A 237 3.69 16.57 7.51
C THR A 237 4.57 16.86 8.70
N VAL A 238 5.73 16.20 8.83
CA VAL A 238 6.72 16.47 9.90
C VAL A 238 7.12 17.94 9.90
N TYR A 239 7.38 18.51 8.73
CA TYR A 239 7.72 19.93 8.60
C TYR A 239 6.56 20.85 9.03
N ASP A 240 5.34 20.57 8.58
CA ASP A 240 4.17 21.38 8.91
C ASP A 240 3.79 21.30 10.40
N THR A 241 4.16 20.22 11.10
CA THR A 241 3.86 20.00 12.52
C THR A 241 5.09 20.11 13.43
N LEU A 242 6.14 20.76 12.94
CA LEU A 242 7.41 20.90 13.66
C LEU A 242 7.20 21.66 14.98
N ASP A 243 6.35 22.68 14.99
CA ASP A 243 6.06 23.47 16.20
C ASP A 243 5.48 22.61 17.34
N ALA A 244 4.53 21.71 17.03
CA ALA A 244 3.95 20.80 18.02
C ALA A 244 4.98 19.76 18.51
N SER A 245 5.79 19.23 17.59
CA SER A 245 6.84 18.25 17.92
C SER A 245 7.94 18.87 18.79
N LEU A 246 8.32 20.13 18.51
CA LEU A 246 9.26 20.90 19.32
C LEU A 246 8.69 21.21 20.71
N LEU A 247 7.39 21.53 20.83
CA LEU A 247 6.76 21.75 22.13
C LEU A 247 6.86 20.51 23.02
N TYR A 248 6.64 19.32 22.45
CA TYR A 248 6.79 18.07 23.19
C TYR A 248 8.23 17.84 23.66
N LEU A 249 9.21 17.98 22.77
CA LEU A 249 10.63 17.84 23.14
C LEU A 249 11.05 18.87 24.19
N LEU A 250 10.57 20.11 24.09
CA LEU A 250 10.82 21.15 25.08
C LEU A 250 10.23 20.76 26.44
N MET A 251 9.00 20.22 26.47
CA MET A 251 8.39 19.80 27.73
C MET A 251 9.17 18.63 28.36
N VAL A 252 9.64 17.67 27.58
CA VAL A 252 10.51 16.59 28.07
C VAL A 252 11.77 17.16 28.72
N VAL A 253 12.39 18.18 28.12
CA VAL A 253 13.58 18.84 28.70
C VAL A 253 13.23 19.57 30.00
N VAL A 254 12.13 20.32 30.04
CA VAL A 254 11.68 21.04 31.24
C VAL A 254 11.37 20.07 32.38
N CYS A 255 10.58 19.02 32.10
CA CYS A 255 10.29 17.97 33.06
C CYS A 255 11.56 17.23 33.51
N GLY A 256 12.53 17.02 32.62
CA GLY A 256 13.84 16.44 32.94
C GLY A 256 14.63 17.31 33.92
N CYS A 257 14.69 18.63 33.70
CA CYS A 257 15.37 19.55 34.61
C CYS A 257 14.70 19.63 35.99
N ILE A 258 13.37 19.66 36.03
CA ILE A 258 12.62 19.66 37.30
C ILE A 258 12.81 18.31 38.02
N SER A 259 12.67 17.20 37.31
CA SER A 259 12.83 15.85 37.90
C SER A 259 14.25 15.58 38.35
N LEU A 260 15.26 16.16 37.70
CA LEU A 260 16.63 16.19 38.22
C LEU A 260 16.67 16.85 39.60
N ALA A 261 16.07 18.03 39.77
CA ALA A 261 16.07 18.70 41.08
C ALA A 261 15.33 17.92 42.16
N VAL A 262 14.25 17.19 41.79
CA VAL A 262 13.41 16.43 42.72
C VAL A 262 14.01 15.06 43.07
N PHE A 263 14.53 14.32 42.09
CA PHE A 263 14.84 12.89 42.24
C PHE A 263 16.33 12.55 42.30
N ARG A 264 17.23 13.54 42.16
CA ARG A 264 18.68 13.31 42.00
C ARG A 264 19.31 12.37 43.02
N ALA A 265 18.89 12.47 44.29
CA ALA A 265 19.44 11.68 45.38
C ALA A 265 18.61 10.43 45.72
N ASP A 266 17.33 10.41 45.32
CA ASP A 266 16.36 9.43 45.82
C ASP A 266 16.09 8.30 44.83
N VAL A 267 16.05 8.59 43.53
CA VAL A 267 15.65 7.61 42.50
C VAL A 267 16.88 7.12 41.73
N ASN A 268 17.20 5.83 41.92
CA ASN A 268 18.20 5.09 41.14
C ASN A 268 19.54 5.86 41.03
N ALA A 269 20.02 6.40 42.15
CA ALA A 269 21.27 7.16 42.20
C ALA A 269 22.49 6.31 41.78
N ASP A 270 22.51 5.05 42.18
CA ASP A 270 23.60 4.11 41.88
C ASP A 270 23.34 3.23 40.64
N GLN A 271 22.15 3.36 40.03
CA GLN A 271 21.78 2.55 38.88
C GLN A 271 21.81 3.35 37.57
N LEU A 272 21.88 2.64 36.45
CA LEU A 272 21.85 3.25 35.11
C LEU A 272 20.42 3.41 34.58
N ASN A 273 19.51 2.52 34.96
CA ASN A 273 18.10 2.55 34.58
C ASN A 273 17.35 3.65 35.35
N SER A 274 16.56 4.43 34.61
CA SER A 274 15.66 5.46 35.16
C SER A 274 16.28 6.36 36.23
N SER A 275 17.55 6.74 36.03
CA SER A 275 18.34 7.55 36.97
C SER A 275 18.18 9.04 36.71
N PHE A 276 18.31 9.84 37.78
CA PHE A 276 18.20 11.31 37.77
C PHE A 276 19.48 12.01 38.24
N THR A 277 20.63 11.35 38.14
CA THR A 277 21.90 11.89 38.65
C THR A 277 22.45 13.06 37.83
N ASN A 278 22.13 13.14 36.53
CA ASN A 278 22.51 14.23 35.65
C ASN A 278 21.38 14.59 34.66
N VAL A 279 21.53 15.74 33.98
CA VAL A 279 20.52 16.27 33.05
C VAL A 279 20.21 15.28 31.92
N VAL A 280 21.22 14.64 31.33
CA VAL A 280 21.01 13.74 30.17
C VAL A 280 20.22 12.49 30.59
N ARG A 281 20.55 11.92 31.74
CA ARG A 281 19.84 10.77 32.33
C ARG A 281 18.41 11.16 32.71
N ALA A 282 18.22 12.30 33.37
CA ALA A 282 16.91 12.81 33.75
C ALA A 282 16.01 13.06 32.52
N ILE A 283 16.54 13.68 31.46
CA ILE A 283 15.80 13.90 30.19
C ILE A 283 15.41 12.56 29.55
N SER A 284 16.33 11.59 29.53
CA SER A 284 16.05 10.27 28.94
C SER A 284 14.99 9.51 29.74
N SER A 285 15.09 9.50 31.07
CA SER A 285 14.11 8.89 31.97
C SER A 285 12.74 9.58 31.89
N CYS A 286 12.71 10.91 31.79
CA CYS A 286 11.48 11.68 31.56
C CYS A 286 10.87 11.42 30.18
N PHE A 287 11.70 11.23 29.15
CA PHE A 287 11.20 10.87 27.83
C PHE A 287 10.47 9.52 27.85
N VAL A 288 11.01 8.52 28.57
CA VAL A 288 10.37 7.21 28.72
C VAL A 288 9.00 7.32 29.40
N VAL A 289 8.93 8.03 30.54
CA VAL A 289 7.67 8.15 31.29
C VAL A 289 6.62 8.97 30.54
N MET A 290 7.04 10.04 29.84
CA MET A 290 6.13 10.90 29.08
C MET A 290 5.70 10.32 27.73
N SER A 291 6.47 9.40 27.14
CA SER A 291 6.12 8.76 25.86
C SER A 291 5.21 7.55 26.05
N THR A 292 5.55 6.71 27.04
CA THR A 292 5.00 5.35 27.15
C THR A 292 4.60 4.99 28.59
N ALA A 293 5.01 5.77 29.58
CA ALA A 293 4.87 5.46 31.00
C ALA A 293 5.53 4.16 31.48
N GLU A 294 6.19 3.37 30.63
CA GLU A 294 6.76 2.06 30.94
C GLU A 294 7.66 2.01 32.20
N ASN A 295 8.49 3.03 32.43
CA ASN A 295 9.41 3.06 33.56
C ASN A 295 8.82 3.68 34.84
N TYR A 296 7.50 3.90 34.92
CA TYR A 296 6.87 4.52 36.10
C TYR A 296 7.18 3.77 37.41
N HIS A 297 7.22 2.44 37.33
CA HIS A 297 7.47 1.56 38.47
C HIS A 297 8.93 1.67 38.96
N GLU A 298 9.89 1.78 38.04
CA GLU A 298 11.30 2.02 38.37
C GLU A 298 11.54 3.38 39.02
N MET A 299 10.67 4.37 38.76
CA MET A 299 10.75 5.69 39.38
C MET A 299 10.03 5.76 40.73
N GLN A 300 8.92 5.04 40.87
CA GLN A 300 8.08 5.10 42.05
C GLN A 300 8.59 4.24 43.21
N TYR A 301 9.04 3.00 42.95
CA TYR A 301 9.42 2.08 44.02
C TYR A 301 10.64 2.50 44.85
N PRO A 302 11.70 3.11 44.26
CA PRO A 302 12.86 3.55 45.05
C PRO A 302 12.57 4.73 45.99
N ALA A 303 11.62 5.59 45.63
CA ALA A 303 11.35 6.84 46.35
C ALA A 303 9.84 7.06 46.55
N VAL A 304 9.23 6.21 47.38
CA VAL A 304 7.78 6.27 47.67
C VAL A 304 7.47 7.48 48.56
N ASN A 305 7.11 8.58 47.94
CA ASN A 305 6.62 9.80 48.58
C ASN A 305 5.34 10.27 47.86
N ALA A 306 4.36 10.80 48.60
CA ALA A 306 3.13 11.37 48.05
C ALA A 306 3.42 12.42 46.96
N PHE A 307 4.44 13.26 47.16
CA PHE A 307 4.85 14.23 46.14
C PHE A 307 5.38 13.56 44.87
N ASN A 308 6.21 12.53 45.00
CA ASN A 308 6.80 11.80 43.88
C ASN A 308 5.72 11.10 43.05
N VAL A 309 4.73 10.50 43.71
CA VAL A 309 3.56 9.90 43.05
C VAL A 309 2.76 10.95 42.28
N VAL A 310 2.49 12.11 42.89
CA VAL A 310 1.77 13.21 42.23
C VAL A 310 2.55 13.76 41.04
N TRP A 311 3.87 13.91 41.16
CA TRP A 311 4.72 14.40 40.08
C TRP A 311 4.80 13.41 38.91
N ILE A 312 4.95 12.11 39.17
CA ILE A 312 4.91 11.07 38.14
C ILE A 312 3.54 11.03 37.46
N ALA A 313 2.45 11.08 38.24
CA ALA A 313 1.10 11.15 37.69
C ALA A 313 0.89 12.39 36.83
N PHE A 314 1.46 13.54 37.20
CA PHE A 314 1.46 14.75 36.39
C PHE A 314 2.23 14.56 35.08
N MET A 315 3.43 13.97 35.09
CA MET A 315 4.20 13.71 33.88
C MET A 315 3.47 12.77 32.92
N VAL A 316 2.81 11.73 33.43
CA VAL A 316 2.00 10.81 32.62
C VAL A 316 0.76 11.53 32.08
N GLY A 317 0.00 12.22 32.94
CA GLY A 317 -1.20 12.97 32.56
C GLY A 317 -0.93 14.06 31.51
N ALA A 318 -0.03 14.98 31.83
CA ALA A 318 0.30 16.10 30.96
C ALA A 318 1.13 15.68 29.75
N GLY A 319 2.15 14.84 29.93
CA GLY A 319 3.05 14.42 28.86
C GLY A 319 2.39 13.45 27.88
N MET A 320 1.95 12.29 28.37
CA MET A 320 1.48 11.19 27.53
C MET A 320 0.06 11.41 26.99
N PHE A 321 -0.87 11.90 27.79
CA PHE A 321 -2.26 12.04 27.35
C PHE A 321 -2.54 13.39 26.68
N ILE A 322 -2.02 14.49 27.22
CA ILE A 322 -2.32 15.82 26.69
C ILE A 322 -1.34 16.20 25.57
N ILE A 323 -0.05 16.35 25.87
CA ILE A 323 0.91 16.92 24.91
C ILE A 323 1.17 15.95 23.75
N LEU A 324 1.45 14.68 24.05
CA LEU A 324 1.65 13.67 23.01
C LEU A 324 0.37 13.45 22.19
N GLY A 325 -0.81 13.51 22.83
CA GLY A 325 -2.11 13.52 22.15
C GLY A 325 -2.28 14.69 21.17
N ILE A 326 -1.85 15.90 21.55
CA ILE A 326 -1.83 17.07 20.65
C ILE A 326 -0.86 16.86 19.48
N VAL A 327 0.34 16.34 19.72
CA VAL A 327 1.31 16.04 18.65
C VAL A 327 0.72 15.05 17.65
N ILE A 328 0.18 13.94 18.12
CA ILE A 328 -0.42 12.91 17.26
C ILE A 328 -1.61 13.48 16.49
N GLY A 329 -2.53 14.18 17.16
CA GLY A 329 -3.72 14.73 16.54
C GLY A 329 -3.41 15.81 15.50
N THR A 330 -2.47 16.71 15.78
CA THR A 330 -2.02 17.74 14.82
C THR A 330 -1.32 17.10 13.62
N PHE A 331 -0.47 16.09 13.85
CA PHE A 331 0.21 15.35 12.81
C PHE A 331 -0.76 14.61 11.88
N GLN A 332 -1.70 13.85 12.44
CA GLN A 332 -2.74 13.14 11.68
C GLN A 332 -3.60 14.11 10.86
N ALA A 333 -4.06 15.21 11.46
CA ALA A 333 -4.87 16.21 10.76
C ALA A 333 -4.10 16.88 9.62
N ALA A 334 -2.81 17.19 9.81
CA ALA A 334 -1.96 17.74 8.75
C ALA A 334 -1.75 16.72 7.61
N PHE A 335 -1.51 15.45 7.93
CA PHE A 335 -1.35 14.39 6.94
C PHE A 335 -2.63 14.19 6.11
N GLU A 336 -3.80 14.13 6.75
CA GLU A 336 -5.08 13.94 6.04
C GLU A 336 -5.36 15.08 5.06
N ARG A 337 -5.09 16.34 5.45
CA ARG A 337 -5.22 17.50 4.55
C ARG A 337 -4.31 17.38 3.34
N GLN A 338 -3.04 17.02 3.54
CA GLN A 338 -2.09 16.87 2.45
C GLN A 338 -2.45 15.70 1.52
N ARG A 339 -2.85 14.57 2.09
CA ARG A 339 -3.31 13.40 1.33
C ARG A 339 -4.54 13.71 0.49
N ALA A 340 -5.54 14.39 1.05
CA ALA A 340 -6.76 14.76 0.32
C ALA A 340 -6.45 15.61 -0.93
N ALA A 341 -5.50 16.54 -0.84
CA ALA A 341 -5.06 17.34 -1.98
C ALA A 341 -4.43 16.49 -3.10
N VAL A 342 -3.65 15.48 -2.74
CA VAL A 342 -3.05 14.56 -3.72
C VAL A 342 -4.08 13.61 -4.33
N ASP A 343 -5.04 13.13 -3.54
CA ASP A 343 -6.11 12.25 -4.02
C ASP A 343 -7.02 12.96 -5.05
N ILE A 344 -7.27 14.27 -4.89
CA ILE A 344 -7.96 15.08 -5.92
C ILE A 344 -7.16 15.08 -7.23
N HIS A 345 -5.86 15.35 -7.16
CA HIS A 345 -5.00 15.40 -8.34
C HIS A 345 -4.93 14.04 -9.07
N LYS A 346 -4.84 12.94 -8.30
CA LYS A 346 -4.86 11.57 -8.86
C LYS A 346 -6.17 11.25 -9.56
N ARG A 347 -7.32 11.68 -9.02
CA ARG A 347 -8.63 11.48 -9.65
C ARG A 347 -8.73 12.20 -10.99
N VAL A 348 -8.24 13.43 -11.09
CA VAL A 348 -8.19 14.19 -12.35
C VAL A 348 -7.28 13.49 -13.36
N LEU A 349 -6.10 13.03 -12.94
CA LEU A 349 -5.18 12.30 -13.83
C LEU A 349 -5.70 10.92 -14.25
N ALA A 350 -6.44 10.22 -13.40
CA ALA A 350 -7.08 8.94 -13.76
C ALA A 350 -8.09 9.11 -14.89
N ARG A 351 -8.70 10.30 -14.99
CA ARG A 351 -9.63 10.68 -16.07
C ARG A 351 -8.92 11.24 -17.31
N ALA A 352 -7.59 11.34 -17.31
CA ALA A 352 -6.84 11.89 -18.45
C ALA A 352 -7.13 11.18 -19.77
N GLY A 353 -7.38 9.86 -19.74
CA GLY A 353 -7.77 9.12 -20.94
C GLY A 353 -9.13 9.51 -21.51
N MET A 354 -10.10 9.83 -20.64
CA MET A 354 -11.41 10.33 -21.04
C MET A 354 -11.32 11.79 -21.51
N VAL A 355 -10.55 12.64 -20.83
CA VAL A 355 -10.29 14.02 -21.29
C VAL A 355 -9.59 14.00 -22.65
N ALA A 356 -8.64 13.09 -22.86
CA ALA A 356 -7.97 12.92 -24.14
C ALA A 356 -8.90 12.41 -25.25
N ALA A 357 -9.83 11.51 -24.91
CA ALA A 357 -10.86 11.06 -25.83
C ALA A 357 -11.81 12.19 -26.22
N PHE A 358 -12.24 13.02 -25.27
CA PHE A 358 -13.06 14.19 -25.54
C PHE A 358 -12.36 15.14 -26.53
N VAL A 359 -11.08 15.45 -26.33
CA VAL A 359 -10.29 16.28 -27.26
C VAL A 359 -10.24 15.71 -28.69
N LEU A 360 -10.30 14.39 -28.86
CA LEU A 360 -10.33 13.77 -30.20
C LEU A 360 -11.70 13.82 -30.87
N LEU A 361 -12.77 13.86 -30.06
CA LEU A 361 -14.17 13.82 -30.49
C LEU A 361 -14.79 15.22 -30.65
N ASP A 362 -14.21 16.22 -30.00
CA ASP A 362 -14.47 17.66 -30.18
C ASP A 362 -13.79 18.12 -31.48
N TYR A 363 -14.48 17.93 -32.62
CA TYR A 363 -13.92 18.20 -33.96
C TYR A 363 -13.87 19.69 -34.29
N ASP A 364 -14.76 20.48 -33.70
CA ASP A 364 -14.97 21.92 -33.89
C ASP A 364 -14.25 22.78 -32.84
N GLU A 365 -13.66 22.15 -31.82
CA GLU A 365 -12.86 22.78 -30.76
C GLU A 365 -13.65 23.83 -29.95
N ASP A 366 -14.98 23.73 -29.96
CA ASP A 366 -15.89 24.69 -29.33
C ASP A 366 -16.06 24.43 -27.81
N GLY A 367 -15.52 23.30 -27.32
CA GLY A 367 -15.64 22.91 -25.93
C GLY A 367 -16.81 21.98 -25.62
N HIS A 368 -17.58 21.61 -26.64
CA HIS A 368 -18.83 20.91 -26.53
C HIS A 368 -18.90 19.75 -27.53
N MET A 369 -19.76 18.77 -27.25
CA MET A 369 -20.05 17.67 -28.17
C MET A 369 -21.55 17.47 -28.27
N SER A 370 -22.06 17.17 -29.48
CA SER A 370 -23.48 16.87 -29.65
C SER A 370 -23.87 15.59 -28.90
N MET A 371 -25.05 15.57 -28.28
CA MET A 371 -25.56 14.34 -27.62
C MET A 371 -25.68 13.15 -28.58
N GLY A 372 -25.96 13.40 -29.86
CA GLY A 372 -26.03 12.35 -30.88
C GLY A 372 -24.68 11.69 -31.12
N ASP A 373 -23.62 12.49 -31.28
CA ASP A 373 -22.26 11.97 -31.46
C ASP A 373 -21.77 11.25 -30.21
N PHE A 374 -22.11 11.75 -29.02
CA PHE A 374 -21.81 11.08 -27.76
C PHE A 374 -22.45 9.70 -27.68
N HIS A 375 -23.74 9.60 -28.00
CA HIS A 375 -24.48 8.34 -28.00
C HIS A 375 -23.90 7.32 -28.98
N HIS A 376 -23.61 7.75 -30.20
CA HIS A 376 -22.97 6.90 -31.21
C HIS A 376 -21.59 6.41 -30.76
N PHE A 377 -20.79 7.27 -30.13
CA PHE A 377 -19.50 6.89 -29.59
C PHE A 377 -19.63 5.88 -28.43
N LEU A 378 -20.59 6.05 -27.51
CA LEU A 378 -20.83 5.09 -26.43
C LEU A 378 -21.23 3.70 -26.97
N ARG A 379 -22.10 3.66 -27.98
CA ARG A 379 -22.44 2.41 -28.69
C ARG A 379 -21.22 1.78 -29.37
N PHE A 380 -20.38 2.59 -30.01
CA PHE A 380 -19.14 2.12 -30.62
C PHE A 380 -18.17 1.53 -29.59
N MET A 381 -18.04 2.17 -28.42
CA MET A 381 -17.18 1.69 -27.34
C MET A 381 -17.60 0.32 -26.82
N ARG A 382 -18.91 0.05 -26.73
CA ARG A 382 -19.46 -1.22 -26.26
C ARG A 382 -20.71 -1.64 -27.05
N PRO A 383 -20.52 -2.37 -28.17
CA PRO A 383 -21.65 -2.85 -28.97
C PRO A 383 -22.46 -3.96 -28.27
N ALA A 384 -21.95 -4.53 -27.18
CA ALA A 384 -22.60 -5.63 -26.43
C ALA A 384 -23.55 -5.16 -25.32
N ILE A 385 -23.66 -3.86 -25.05
CA ILE A 385 -24.60 -3.31 -24.07
C ILE A 385 -25.96 -3.12 -24.74
N ALA A 386 -27.05 -3.44 -24.04
CA ALA A 386 -28.40 -3.19 -24.52
C ALA A 386 -28.61 -1.69 -24.79
N SER A 387 -29.34 -1.34 -25.86
CA SER A 387 -29.59 0.06 -26.22
C SER A 387 -30.16 0.86 -25.05
N GLU A 388 -31.04 0.23 -24.26
CA GLU A 388 -31.72 0.82 -23.11
C GLU A 388 -30.77 1.35 -22.02
N ASP A 389 -29.67 0.65 -21.74
CA ASP A 389 -28.70 1.09 -20.72
C ASP A 389 -27.91 2.32 -21.19
N VAL A 390 -27.59 2.39 -22.48
CA VAL A 390 -26.93 3.54 -23.10
C VAL A 390 -27.91 4.73 -23.17
N ASP A 391 -29.16 4.46 -23.53
CA ASP A 391 -30.24 5.45 -23.60
C ASP A 391 -30.56 6.02 -22.21
N ALA A 392 -30.54 5.20 -21.15
CA ALA A 392 -30.69 5.64 -19.77
C ALA A 392 -29.52 6.52 -19.30
N ALA A 393 -28.27 6.12 -19.60
CA ALA A 393 -27.09 6.89 -19.24
C ALA A 393 -27.07 8.28 -19.90
N VAL A 394 -27.51 8.36 -21.17
CA VAL A 394 -27.63 9.60 -21.94
C VAL A 394 -28.85 10.42 -21.50
N GLY A 395 -29.99 9.80 -21.24
CA GLY A 395 -31.23 10.46 -20.83
C GLY A 395 -31.14 11.15 -19.45
N ASP A 396 -30.37 10.59 -18.52
CA ASP A 396 -30.09 11.22 -17.23
C ASP A 396 -29.25 12.50 -17.36
N LEU A 397 -28.26 12.49 -18.26
CA LEU A 397 -27.43 13.67 -18.54
C LEU A 397 -28.26 14.75 -19.24
N ASP A 398 -29.14 14.34 -20.13
CA ASP A 398 -30.09 15.20 -20.82
C ASP A 398 -31.02 15.92 -19.83
N LYS A 399 -31.61 15.20 -18.87
CA LYS A 399 -32.42 15.77 -17.78
C LYS A 399 -31.66 16.77 -16.91
N LYS A 400 -30.39 16.51 -16.60
CA LYS A 400 -29.55 17.45 -15.83
C LYS A 400 -29.24 18.72 -16.63
N SER A 401 -29.02 18.59 -17.93
CA SER A 401 -28.74 19.72 -18.83
C SER A 401 -29.97 20.61 -19.10
N SER A 402 -31.17 20.01 -19.13
CA SER A 402 -32.41 20.76 -19.27
C SER A 402 -32.76 21.56 -18.00
N LEU A 403 -32.52 20.99 -16.81
CA LEU A 403 -32.74 21.66 -15.52
C LEU A 403 -31.83 22.89 -15.32
N SER A 404 -30.63 22.91 -15.90
CA SER A 404 -29.74 24.07 -15.82
C SER A 404 -30.09 25.20 -16.81
N ASN A 405 -30.81 24.90 -17.90
CA ASN A 405 -31.08 25.84 -18.99
C ASN A 405 -32.45 26.53 -18.90
N GLU A 406 -33.34 26.12 -17.98
CA GLU A 406 -34.61 26.82 -17.74
C GLU A 406 -34.42 28.22 -17.11
N ALA A 407 -33.20 28.62 -16.73
CA ALA A 407 -32.91 29.90 -16.11
C ALA A 407 -32.51 31.05 -17.08
N GLY A 408 -32.42 30.83 -18.40
CA GLY A 408 -32.12 31.96 -19.30
C GLY A 408 -31.94 31.63 -20.78
N SER A 409 -32.70 32.34 -21.61
CA SER A 409 -32.66 32.41 -23.08
C SER A 409 -33.46 31.33 -23.84
N GLY A 410 -34.59 31.76 -24.42
CA GLY A 410 -35.51 30.94 -25.23
C GLY A 410 -34.99 30.58 -26.63
N ARG A 411 -33.79 29.99 -26.72
CA ARG A 411 -33.35 29.25 -27.91
C ARG A 411 -33.65 27.76 -27.71
N PRO A 412 -33.99 26.99 -28.77
CA PRO A 412 -34.14 25.55 -28.64
C PRO A 412 -32.82 24.95 -28.11
N PRO A 413 -32.85 24.09 -27.10
CA PRO A 413 -31.63 23.58 -26.47
C PRO A 413 -30.88 22.72 -27.48
N LYS A 414 -29.78 23.23 -28.02
CA LYS A 414 -28.79 22.34 -28.60
C LYS A 414 -28.20 21.53 -27.44
N ARG A 415 -28.55 20.24 -27.38
CA ARG A 415 -28.13 19.31 -26.32
C ARG A 415 -26.64 19.01 -26.47
N PHE A 416 -25.83 19.80 -25.79
CA PHE A 416 -24.37 19.70 -25.79
C PHE A 416 -23.87 19.03 -24.51
N VAL A 417 -22.79 18.28 -24.65
CA VAL A 417 -22.05 17.61 -23.57
C VAL A 417 -20.72 18.32 -23.39
N ASP A 418 -20.45 18.78 -22.18
CA ASP A 418 -19.14 19.31 -21.78
C ASP A 418 -18.20 18.18 -21.32
N VAL A 419 -16.95 18.52 -21.00
CA VAL A 419 -15.93 17.53 -20.58
C VAL A 419 -16.38 16.72 -19.36
N ASP A 420 -16.99 17.37 -18.37
CA ASP A 420 -17.41 16.72 -17.12
C ASP A 420 -18.66 15.84 -17.33
N GLY A 421 -19.59 16.26 -18.18
CA GLY A 421 -20.72 15.46 -18.64
C GLY A 421 -20.30 14.22 -19.42
N PHE A 422 -19.31 14.37 -20.32
CA PHE A 422 -18.73 13.25 -21.09
C PHE A 422 -18.11 12.21 -20.17
N ILE A 423 -17.26 12.65 -19.22
CA ILE A 423 -16.62 11.77 -18.23
C ILE A 423 -17.68 11.03 -17.42
N SER A 424 -18.69 11.74 -16.92
CA SER A 424 -19.73 11.16 -16.08
C SER A 424 -20.55 10.09 -16.82
N GLY A 425 -20.91 10.34 -18.09
CA GLY A 425 -21.62 9.37 -18.92
C GLY A 425 -20.76 8.17 -19.30
N ALA A 426 -19.50 8.40 -19.68
CA ALA A 426 -18.56 7.34 -20.00
C ALA A 426 -18.26 6.45 -18.78
N GLU A 427 -18.08 7.03 -17.59
CA GLU A 427 -17.88 6.29 -16.33
C GLU A 427 -19.07 5.39 -16.01
N ARG A 428 -20.32 5.86 -16.21
CA ARG A 428 -21.54 5.05 -15.99
C ARG A 428 -21.63 3.85 -16.93
N VAL A 429 -21.42 4.06 -18.23
CA VAL A 429 -21.47 2.97 -19.23
C VAL A 429 -20.31 1.97 -19.05
N LEU A 430 -19.16 2.44 -18.58
CA LEU A 430 -18.06 1.56 -18.19
C LEU A 430 -18.35 0.82 -16.88
N ALA A 431 -19.11 1.43 -15.96
CA ALA A 431 -19.49 0.84 -14.67
C ALA A 431 -20.64 -0.17 -14.78
N SER A 432 -21.55 -0.07 -15.76
CA SER A 432 -22.68 -0.97 -16.01
C SER A 432 -22.29 -2.39 -16.49
N THR A 433 -21.08 -2.84 -16.14
CA THR A 433 -20.49 -4.12 -16.54
C THR A 433 -21.10 -5.30 -15.78
N ILE A 434 -22.38 -5.58 -15.99
CA ILE A 434 -22.95 -6.88 -15.67
C ILE A 434 -22.70 -7.76 -16.90
N VAL A 435 -21.77 -8.70 -16.79
CA VAL A 435 -21.71 -9.79 -17.76
C VAL A 435 -22.80 -10.78 -17.36
N GLN A 436 -24.05 -10.55 -17.75
CA GLN A 436 -25.04 -11.60 -17.64
C GLN A 436 -24.62 -12.72 -18.59
N GLN A 437 -24.08 -13.82 -18.05
CA GLN A 437 -24.13 -15.09 -18.76
C GLN A 437 -25.20 -15.95 -18.09
N PRO A 438 -26.21 -16.42 -18.84
CA PRO A 438 -27.15 -17.38 -18.31
C PRO A 438 -26.37 -18.65 -17.93
N VAL A 439 -26.58 -19.17 -16.72
CA VAL A 439 -26.04 -20.47 -16.32
C VAL A 439 -26.59 -21.50 -17.30
N ARG A 440 -25.76 -21.98 -18.25
CA ARG A 440 -26.21 -22.82 -19.38
C ARG A 440 -26.72 -24.21 -18.97
N SER A 441 -26.52 -24.64 -17.72
CA SER A 441 -26.83 -26.01 -17.28
C SER A 441 -27.85 -26.04 -16.16
N ALA A 442 -29.03 -26.61 -16.43
CA ALA A 442 -30.15 -26.74 -15.48
C ALA A 442 -29.76 -27.44 -14.17
N TRP A 443 -28.87 -28.45 -14.22
CA TRP A 443 -28.43 -29.16 -13.01
C TRP A 443 -27.65 -28.25 -12.04
N ARG A 444 -26.84 -27.30 -12.53
CA ARG A 444 -26.09 -26.36 -11.66
C ARG A 444 -27.03 -25.38 -10.99
N ALA A 445 -28.03 -24.89 -11.73
CA ALA A 445 -29.04 -24.00 -11.17
C ALA A 445 -29.84 -24.71 -10.06
N ASN A 446 -30.26 -25.96 -10.32
CA ASN A 446 -30.98 -26.77 -9.33
C ASN A 446 -30.12 -27.09 -8.10
N ALA A 447 -28.86 -27.51 -8.29
CA ALA A 447 -27.95 -27.79 -7.18
C ALA A 447 -27.63 -26.55 -6.34
N ARG A 448 -27.50 -25.39 -6.99
CA ARG A 448 -27.26 -24.10 -6.32
C ARG A 448 -28.44 -23.68 -5.46
N GLY A 449 -29.67 -23.73 -6.00
CA GLY A 449 -30.89 -23.38 -5.28
C GLY A 449 -31.21 -24.35 -4.14
N LEU A 450 -31.03 -25.66 -4.37
CA LEU A 450 -31.38 -26.69 -3.38
C LEU A 450 -30.44 -26.69 -2.17
N PHE A 451 -29.13 -26.56 -2.41
CA PHE A 451 -28.11 -26.71 -1.37
C PHE A 451 -27.47 -25.40 -0.92
N PHE A 452 -26.81 -24.65 -1.81
CA PHE A 452 -25.91 -23.57 -1.40
C PHE A 452 -26.61 -22.22 -1.13
N GLU A 453 -27.72 -21.96 -1.80
CA GLU A 453 -28.55 -20.76 -1.55
C GLU A 453 -29.58 -20.98 -0.44
N ASN A 454 -29.73 -22.22 0.03
CA ASN A 454 -30.59 -22.54 1.15
C ASN A 454 -29.96 -22.03 2.47
N PRO A 455 -30.67 -21.22 3.27
CA PRO A 455 -30.16 -20.74 4.56
C PRO A 455 -29.76 -21.90 5.49
N PHE A 456 -30.41 -23.06 5.38
CA PHE A 456 -30.10 -24.25 6.15
C PHE A 456 -28.63 -24.70 5.99
N TYR A 457 -28.08 -24.63 4.78
CA TYR A 457 -26.69 -24.98 4.50
C TYR A 457 -25.72 -24.14 5.34
N LEU A 458 -25.93 -22.82 5.40
CA LEU A 458 -25.08 -21.93 6.18
C LEU A 458 -25.18 -22.23 7.69
N HIS A 459 -26.38 -22.56 8.18
CA HIS A 459 -26.59 -22.94 9.58
C HIS A 459 -25.89 -24.25 9.94
N VAL A 460 -25.99 -25.28 9.09
CA VAL A 460 -25.30 -26.57 9.30
C VAL A 460 -23.79 -26.37 9.37
N TRP A 461 -23.20 -25.66 8.40
CA TRP A 461 -21.74 -25.45 8.38
C TRP A 461 -21.24 -24.59 9.53
N ARG A 462 -22.07 -23.64 9.99
CA ARG A 462 -21.77 -22.87 11.21
C ARG A 462 -21.75 -23.76 12.44
N LEU A 463 -22.76 -24.63 12.61
CA LEU A 463 -22.81 -25.59 13.72
C LEU A 463 -21.62 -26.56 13.69
N LEU A 464 -21.27 -27.08 12.49
CA LEU A 464 -20.10 -27.93 12.31
C LEU A 464 -18.80 -27.22 12.70
N THR A 465 -18.64 -25.95 12.35
CA THR A 465 -17.45 -25.17 12.69
C THR A 465 -17.39 -24.87 14.19
N ILE A 466 -18.52 -24.56 14.83
CA ILE A 466 -18.60 -24.42 16.29
C ILE A 466 -18.28 -25.74 16.99
N GLY A 467 -18.78 -26.86 16.47
CA GLY A 467 -18.44 -28.20 16.95
C GLY A 467 -16.94 -28.48 16.87
N LEU A 468 -16.30 -28.11 15.75
CA LEU A 468 -14.84 -28.22 15.58
C LEU A 468 -14.08 -27.34 16.58
N ILE A 469 -14.55 -26.11 16.87
CA ILE A 469 -13.97 -25.27 17.93
C ILE A 469 -14.05 -26.00 19.28
N GLY A 470 -15.18 -26.65 19.57
CA GLY A 470 -15.34 -27.48 20.76
C GLY A 470 -14.34 -28.65 20.83
N VAL A 471 -14.13 -29.36 19.72
CA VAL A 471 -13.12 -30.43 19.60
C VAL A 471 -11.72 -29.88 19.90
N VAL A 472 -11.39 -28.72 19.33
CA VAL A 472 -10.08 -28.08 19.51
C VAL A 472 -9.88 -27.59 20.95
N ALA A 473 -10.94 -27.15 21.62
CA ALA A 473 -10.86 -26.72 23.01
C ALA A 473 -10.52 -27.86 23.99
N LEU A 474 -10.62 -29.12 23.56
CA LEU A 474 -10.24 -30.29 24.38
C LEU A 474 -8.73 -30.63 24.31
N TYR A 475 -7.97 -29.97 23.44
CA TYR A 475 -6.50 -30.09 23.47
C TYR A 475 -5.96 -29.50 24.78
N GLY A 476 -5.08 -30.25 25.47
CA GLY A 476 -4.48 -29.85 26.74
C GLY A 476 -5.27 -30.27 27.99
N VAL A 477 -6.51 -30.74 27.85
CA VAL A 477 -7.31 -31.30 28.95
C VAL A 477 -7.46 -32.83 28.83
N SER A 478 -7.32 -33.36 27.61
CA SER A 478 -7.62 -34.75 27.30
C SER A 478 -6.38 -35.66 27.39
N ASP A 479 -6.61 -36.93 27.78
CA ASP A 479 -5.57 -37.97 27.78
C ASP A 479 -5.02 -38.25 26.38
N GLU A 480 -3.84 -38.85 26.29
CA GLU A 480 -3.14 -39.12 25.02
C GLU A 480 -4.00 -39.91 24.01
N ALA A 481 -4.72 -40.94 24.47
CA ALA A 481 -5.60 -41.72 23.61
C ALA A 481 -6.77 -40.89 23.05
N THR A 482 -7.30 -39.96 23.85
CA THR A 482 -8.36 -39.04 23.44
C THR A 482 -7.81 -38.00 22.46
N THR A 483 -6.61 -37.47 22.70
CA THR A 483 -5.93 -36.51 21.80
C THR A 483 -5.72 -37.12 20.41
N ARG A 484 -5.32 -38.39 20.32
CA ARG A 484 -5.23 -39.10 19.02
C ARG A 484 -6.58 -39.16 18.29
N ASN A 485 -7.69 -39.31 19.02
CA ASN A 485 -9.03 -39.29 18.42
C ASN A 485 -9.46 -37.86 18.03
N LEU A 486 -9.05 -36.83 18.77
CA LEU A 486 -9.26 -35.43 18.40
C LEU A 486 -8.53 -35.11 17.08
N ASP A 487 -7.27 -35.55 16.93
CA ASP A 487 -6.50 -35.35 15.69
C ASP A 487 -7.21 -35.98 14.49
N ARG A 488 -7.67 -37.22 14.63
CA ARG A 488 -8.45 -37.92 13.58
C ARG A 488 -9.72 -37.15 13.23
N THR A 489 -10.41 -36.61 14.23
CA THR A 489 -11.64 -35.82 14.03
C THR A 489 -11.33 -34.54 13.26
N CYS A 490 -10.30 -33.79 13.66
CA CYS A 490 -9.87 -32.59 12.94
C CYS A 490 -9.48 -32.89 11.49
N LEU A 491 -8.72 -33.97 11.25
CA LEU A 491 -8.33 -34.40 9.90
C LEU A 491 -9.55 -34.78 9.05
N ALA A 492 -10.54 -35.48 9.62
CA ALA A 492 -11.79 -35.77 8.94
C ALA A 492 -12.53 -34.49 8.54
N PHE A 493 -12.59 -33.49 9.42
CA PHE A 493 -13.17 -32.18 9.13
C PHE A 493 -12.45 -31.44 7.99
N VAL A 494 -11.12 -31.55 7.91
CA VAL A 494 -10.33 -30.98 6.80
C VAL A 494 -10.75 -31.62 5.47
N VAL A 495 -10.85 -32.94 5.41
CA VAL A 495 -11.26 -33.67 4.19
C VAL A 495 -12.69 -33.29 3.78
N VAL A 496 -13.63 -33.28 4.73
CA VAL A 496 -15.02 -32.91 4.48
C VAL A 496 -15.13 -31.45 4.00
N SER A 497 -14.35 -30.54 4.58
CA SER A 497 -14.29 -29.14 4.14
C SER A 497 -13.70 -28.99 2.73
N ALA A 498 -12.66 -29.75 2.40
CA ALA A 498 -12.05 -29.75 1.07
C ALA A 498 -13.03 -30.25 0.00
N LEU A 499 -13.74 -31.35 0.29
CA LEU A 499 -14.78 -31.87 -0.59
C LEU A 499 -15.92 -30.86 -0.79
N GLU A 500 -16.40 -30.24 0.29
CA GLU A 500 -17.42 -29.20 0.19
C GLU A 500 -16.97 -28.02 -0.69
N MET A 501 -15.72 -27.58 -0.55
CA MET A 501 -15.17 -26.50 -1.38
C MET A 501 -15.10 -26.89 -2.87
N LEU A 502 -14.69 -28.12 -3.17
CA LEU A 502 -14.67 -28.64 -4.54
C LEU A 502 -16.07 -28.68 -5.16
N VAL A 503 -17.08 -29.13 -4.40
CA VAL A 503 -18.48 -29.15 -4.85
C VAL A 503 -18.98 -27.73 -5.08
N LYS A 504 -18.68 -26.77 -4.20
CA LYS A 504 -19.02 -25.35 -4.42
C LYS A 504 -18.44 -24.82 -5.73
N VAL A 505 -17.16 -25.01 -5.97
CA VAL A 505 -16.49 -24.53 -7.19
C VAL A 505 -17.12 -25.18 -8.45
N ALA A 506 -17.48 -26.47 -8.37
CA ALA A 506 -18.13 -27.18 -9.47
C ALA A 506 -19.55 -26.67 -9.76
N VAL A 507 -20.34 -26.39 -8.71
CA VAL A 507 -21.74 -25.92 -8.84
C VAL A 507 -21.83 -24.47 -9.29
N TYR A 508 -21.03 -23.56 -8.71
CA TYR A 508 -21.01 -22.15 -9.13
C TYR A 508 -20.28 -21.93 -10.46
N ALA A 509 -19.51 -22.91 -10.94
CA ALA A 509 -18.49 -22.77 -11.98
C ALA A 509 -17.29 -21.90 -11.53
N PRO A 510 -16.05 -22.27 -11.91
CA PRO A 510 -14.85 -21.57 -11.44
C PRO A 510 -14.86 -20.05 -11.70
N SER A 511 -15.31 -19.62 -12.89
CA SER A 511 -15.30 -18.19 -13.25
C SER A 511 -16.25 -17.35 -12.38
N GLN A 512 -17.46 -17.85 -12.08
CA GLN A 512 -18.42 -17.13 -11.25
C GLN A 512 -18.09 -17.26 -9.76
N PHE A 513 -17.58 -18.41 -9.31
CA PHE A 513 -17.13 -18.60 -7.93
C PHE A 513 -16.04 -17.58 -7.55
N TRP A 514 -15.00 -17.45 -8.40
CA TRP A 514 -13.91 -16.52 -8.14
C TRP A 514 -14.30 -15.06 -8.34
N ASN A 515 -15.20 -14.74 -9.28
CA ASN A 515 -15.60 -13.37 -9.62
C ASN A 515 -17.09 -13.10 -9.37
N TYR A 516 -17.61 -13.56 -8.22
CA TYR A 516 -19.03 -13.50 -7.89
C TYR A 516 -19.64 -12.09 -8.04
N SER A 517 -18.92 -11.03 -7.65
CA SER A 517 -19.40 -9.65 -7.73
C SER A 517 -19.52 -9.11 -9.17
N ARG A 518 -18.97 -9.81 -10.15
CA ARG A 518 -19.06 -9.45 -11.58
C ARG A 518 -20.33 -10.00 -12.24
N TYR A 519 -20.90 -11.05 -11.67
CA TYR A 519 -22.04 -11.78 -12.24
C TYR A 519 -23.33 -11.59 -11.44
N ASN A 520 -23.25 -11.31 -10.14
CA ASN A 520 -24.42 -11.13 -9.28
C ASN A 520 -24.48 -9.71 -8.72
N ILE A 521 -25.68 -9.13 -8.77
CA ILE A 521 -26.00 -7.83 -8.18
C ILE A 521 -26.57 -8.09 -6.79
N GLY A 522 -26.02 -7.43 -5.79
CA GLY A 522 -26.51 -7.51 -4.43
C GLY A 522 -25.58 -6.77 -3.50
N ARG A 523 -26.16 -6.17 -2.45
CA ARG A 523 -25.42 -5.44 -1.41
C ARG A 523 -24.19 -6.22 -0.90
N TRP A 524 -24.33 -7.53 -0.77
CA TRP A 524 -23.32 -8.43 -0.21
C TRP A 524 -22.48 -9.17 -1.25
N ALA A 525 -22.61 -8.88 -2.55
CA ALA A 525 -21.96 -9.68 -3.60
C ALA A 525 -20.43 -9.66 -3.51
N ALA A 526 -19.83 -8.51 -3.20
CA ALA A 526 -18.38 -8.39 -3.03
C ALA A 526 -17.88 -9.08 -1.75
N GLU A 527 -18.70 -9.10 -0.70
CA GLU A 527 -18.40 -9.81 0.54
C GLU A 527 -18.50 -11.33 0.38
N ILE A 528 -19.50 -11.80 -0.35
CA ILE A 528 -19.64 -13.23 -0.70
C ILE A 528 -18.45 -13.67 -1.55
N GLN A 529 -18.05 -12.86 -2.53
CA GLN A 529 -16.83 -13.12 -3.29
C GLN A 529 -15.60 -13.23 -2.37
N PHE A 530 -15.47 -12.33 -1.40
CA PHE A 530 -14.39 -12.37 -0.44
C PHE A 530 -14.42 -13.65 0.42
N ALA A 531 -15.59 -14.00 0.97
CA ALA A 531 -15.76 -15.21 1.77
C ALA A 531 -15.40 -16.48 1.00
N ASN A 532 -15.85 -16.60 -0.26
CA ASN A 532 -15.51 -17.73 -1.12
C ASN A 532 -13.99 -17.87 -1.31
N ARG A 533 -13.31 -16.75 -1.62
CA ARG A 533 -11.85 -16.73 -1.80
C ARG A 533 -11.11 -17.06 -0.49
N TYR A 534 -11.56 -16.48 0.61
CA TYR A 534 -10.99 -16.68 1.94
C TYR A 534 -11.10 -18.14 2.38
N ASP A 535 -12.31 -18.71 2.35
CA ASP A 535 -12.56 -20.10 2.74
C ASP A 535 -11.76 -21.06 1.85
N THR A 536 -11.63 -20.77 0.55
CA THR A 536 -10.82 -21.59 -0.36
C THR A 536 -9.34 -21.59 0.04
N ILE A 537 -8.80 -20.44 0.45
CA ILE A 537 -7.41 -20.33 0.91
C ILE A 537 -7.23 -21.08 2.23
N VAL A 538 -8.13 -20.88 3.20
CA VAL A 538 -8.07 -21.55 4.51
C VAL A 538 -8.16 -23.07 4.36
N VAL A 539 -9.17 -23.56 3.63
CA VAL A 539 -9.38 -25.00 3.41
C VAL A 539 -8.27 -25.60 2.55
N GLY A 540 -7.81 -24.88 1.52
CA GLY A 540 -6.69 -25.32 0.68
C GLY A 540 -5.39 -25.46 1.48
N ALA A 541 -5.07 -24.48 2.31
CA ALA A 541 -3.90 -24.52 3.20
C ALA A 541 -4.02 -25.64 4.25
N ALA A 542 -5.21 -25.80 4.84
CA ALA A 542 -5.48 -26.89 5.79
C ALA A 542 -5.29 -28.26 5.15
N PHE A 543 -5.84 -28.47 3.95
CA PHE A 543 -5.76 -29.74 3.23
C PHE A 543 -4.33 -30.05 2.79
N ILE A 544 -3.65 -29.11 2.12
CA ILE A 544 -2.28 -29.31 1.64
C ILE A 544 -1.32 -29.50 2.81
N GLY A 545 -1.42 -28.65 3.84
CA GLY A 545 -0.57 -28.73 5.03
C GLY A 545 -0.78 -30.03 5.81
N SER A 546 -2.04 -30.44 6.03
CA SER A 546 -2.33 -31.72 6.70
C SER A 546 -1.90 -32.91 5.86
N LEU A 547 -2.07 -32.87 4.53
CA LEU A 547 -1.61 -33.95 3.64
C LEU A 547 -0.09 -34.09 3.65
N ALA A 548 0.64 -32.97 3.59
CA ALA A 548 2.09 -32.97 3.71
C ALA A 548 2.54 -33.50 5.09
N GLY A 549 1.90 -33.05 6.18
CA GLY A 549 2.15 -33.56 7.52
C GLY A 549 1.91 -35.07 7.65
N GLN A 550 0.82 -35.57 7.08
CA GLN A 550 0.54 -37.01 7.06
C GLN A 550 1.54 -37.80 6.21
N ALA A 551 1.98 -37.25 5.08
CA ALA A 551 3.00 -37.88 4.24
C ALA A 551 4.35 -38.01 4.98
N MET A 552 4.75 -36.99 5.74
CA MET A 552 5.99 -37.01 6.54
C MET A 552 5.90 -37.98 7.73
N THR A 553 4.72 -38.15 8.30
CA THR A 553 4.50 -39.02 9.48
C THR A 553 4.08 -40.45 9.12
N GLY A 554 4.08 -40.82 7.84
CA GLY A 554 3.75 -42.17 7.38
C GLY A 554 2.25 -42.51 7.42
N PHE A 555 1.37 -41.52 7.29
CA PHE A 555 -0.09 -41.65 7.27
C PHE A 555 -0.68 -42.34 8.51
N ARG A 556 -0.20 -41.94 9.70
CA ARG A 556 -0.71 -42.44 10.99
C ARG A 556 -2.09 -41.87 11.37
N PHE A 557 -2.51 -40.79 10.72
CA PHE A 557 -3.76 -40.05 10.97
C PHE A 557 -3.93 -39.53 12.40
N HIS A 558 -2.82 -39.35 13.12
CA HIS A 558 -2.73 -38.66 14.40
C HIS A 558 -1.35 -38.00 14.52
N TYR A 559 -1.20 -37.03 15.44
CA TYR A 559 0.06 -36.33 15.67
C TYR A 559 0.61 -36.66 17.06
N THR A 560 1.93 -36.71 17.17
CA THR A 560 2.65 -36.82 18.45
C THR A 560 2.92 -35.43 19.03
N ASP A 561 3.35 -35.34 20.30
CA ASP A 561 3.59 -34.04 20.96
C ASP A 561 4.69 -33.20 20.30
N ASN A 562 5.59 -33.83 19.55
CA ASN A 562 6.63 -33.15 18.78
C ASN A 562 6.13 -32.63 17.41
N GLU A 563 4.90 -32.96 17.01
CA GLU A 563 4.31 -32.67 15.70
C GLU A 563 3.19 -31.61 15.80
N ASN A 564 3.34 -30.67 16.74
CA ASN A 564 2.36 -29.59 16.94
C ASN A 564 2.24 -28.64 15.72
N ASN A 565 3.30 -28.53 14.92
CA ASN A 565 3.31 -27.72 13.70
C ASN A 565 2.39 -28.32 12.63
N GLU A 566 2.32 -29.63 12.53
CA GLU A 566 1.45 -30.35 11.61
C GLU A 566 -0.01 -30.28 12.08
N ARG A 567 -0.23 -30.41 13.41
CA ARG A 567 -1.54 -30.25 14.04
C ARG A 567 -2.17 -28.88 13.76
N PHE A 568 -1.37 -27.81 13.65
CA PHE A 568 -1.86 -26.47 13.28
C PHE A 568 -2.70 -26.49 11.99
N TYR A 569 -2.25 -27.19 10.95
CA TYR A 569 -2.97 -27.25 9.67
C TYR A 569 -4.31 -27.98 9.78
N ALA A 570 -4.43 -28.96 10.67
CA ALA A 570 -5.67 -29.69 10.90
C ALA A 570 -6.74 -28.83 11.61
N VAL A 571 -6.31 -27.82 12.36
CA VAL A 571 -7.18 -26.92 13.13
C VAL A 571 -7.61 -25.68 12.32
N LEU A 572 -6.87 -25.31 11.28
CA LEU A 572 -7.16 -24.15 10.41
C LEU A 572 -8.63 -23.97 9.97
N PRO A 573 -9.44 -25.00 9.69
CA PRO A 573 -10.84 -24.82 9.30
C PRO A 573 -11.70 -24.08 10.34
N VAL A 574 -11.30 -24.05 11.62
CA VAL A 574 -11.97 -23.24 12.67
C VAL A 574 -12.09 -21.77 12.28
N VAL A 575 -11.08 -21.24 11.58
CA VAL A 575 -11.00 -19.84 11.19
C VAL A 575 -12.12 -19.44 10.21
N ARG A 576 -12.78 -20.41 9.54
CA ARG A 576 -13.93 -20.15 8.66
C ARG A 576 -15.11 -19.49 9.39
N ILE A 577 -15.18 -19.59 10.73
CA ILE A 577 -16.25 -18.95 11.51
C ILE A 577 -16.38 -17.46 11.19
N VAL A 578 -15.27 -16.83 10.82
CA VAL A 578 -15.21 -15.39 10.57
C VAL A 578 -15.94 -14.95 9.29
N THR A 579 -16.15 -15.84 8.32
CA THR A 579 -16.87 -15.55 7.05
C THR A 579 -18.32 -16.04 7.06
N GLN A 580 -18.67 -16.90 8.03
CA GLN A 580 -19.97 -17.57 8.13
C GLN A 580 -21.09 -16.72 8.73
N THR A 581 -20.75 -15.63 9.42
CA THR A 581 -21.75 -14.65 9.89
C THR A 581 -21.63 -13.34 9.11
N VAL A 582 -22.76 -12.68 8.86
CA VAL A 582 -22.78 -11.42 8.11
C VAL A 582 -21.98 -10.34 8.83
N ALA A 583 -22.13 -10.24 10.16
CA ALA A 583 -21.45 -9.24 10.97
C ALA A 583 -19.92 -9.39 10.92
N THR A 584 -19.38 -10.59 11.18
CA THR A 584 -17.93 -10.83 11.17
C THR A 584 -17.34 -10.70 9.77
N ARG A 585 -18.06 -11.20 8.75
CA ARG A 585 -17.63 -11.10 7.36
C ARG A 585 -17.53 -9.63 6.92
N HIS A 586 -18.52 -8.81 7.27
CA HIS A 586 -18.54 -7.40 6.94
C HIS A 586 -17.35 -6.66 7.58
N LEU A 587 -17.06 -6.92 8.86
CA LEU A 587 -15.92 -6.32 9.57
C LEU A 587 -14.57 -6.71 8.94
N ILE A 588 -14.38 -7.98 8.64
CA ILE A 588 -13.12 -8.48 8.07
C ILE A 588 -12.95 -8.02 6.64
N PHE A 589 -14.00 -8.08 5.83
CA PHE A 589 -13.96 -7.56 4.47
C PHE A 589 -13.63 -6.06 4.47
N GLY A 590 -14.26 -5.28 5.34
CA GLY A 590 -13.95 -3.86 5.54
C GLY A 590 -12.47 -3.65 5.92
N THR A 591 -11.93 -4.49 6.81
CA THR A 591 -10.51 -4.46 7.21
C THR A 591 -9.57 -4.78 6.03
N PHE A 592 -9.85 -5.84 5.26
CA PHE A 592 -9.04 -6.18 4.08
C PHE A 592 -9.11 -5.13 2.97
N ARG A 593 -10.21 -4.36 2.90
CA ARG A 593 -10.32 -3.21 1.99
C ARG A 593 -9.37 -2.06 2.35
N VAL A 594 -8.90 -1.99 3.59
CA VAL A 594 -7.91 -1.01 4.05
C VAL A 594 -6.50 -1.37 3.54
N VAL A 595 -6.17 -2.66 3.39
CA VAL A 595 -4.80 -3.11 3.05
C VAL A 595 -4.22 -2.42 1.81
N PRO A 596 -4.91 -2.34 0.64
CA PRO A 596 -4.38 -1.64 -0.53
C PRO A 596 -4.18 -0.14 -0.30
N VAL A 597 -4.92 0.46 0.63
CA VAL A 597 -4.92 1.89 0.95
C VAL A 597 -3.74 2.29 1.84
N ILE A 598 -3.27 1.37 2.69
CA ILE A 598 -2.15 1.58 3.61
C ILE A 598 -0.85 0.93 3.16
N LYS A 599 -0.86 0.09 2.12
CA LYS A 599 0.32 -0.67 1.67
C LYS A 599 1.59 0.18 1.54
N ASP A 600 1.48 1.39 0.99
CA ASP A 600 2.64 2.24 0.74
C ASP A 600 3.16 2.89 2.03
N LEU A 601 2.32 3.03 3.06
CA LEU A 601 2.70 3.50 4.39
C LEU A 601 3.33 2.37 5.22
N VAL A 602 2.78 1.15 5.15
CA VAL A 602 3.37 -0.04 5.78
C VAL A 602 4.75 -0.35 5.18
N VAL A 603 4.90 -0.25 3.87
CA VAL A 603 6.21 -0.40 3.23
C VAL A 603 7.17 0.70 3.69
N LEU A 604 6.71 1.95 3.82
CA LEU A 604 7.53 3.03 4.39
C LEU A 604 8.00 2.69 5.81
N LEU A 605 7.11 2.19 6.67
CA LEU A 605 7.43 1.72 8.02
C LEU A 605 8.57 0.68 7.99
N LEU A 606 8.40 -0.37 7.20
CA LEU A 606 9.38 -1.45 7.08
C LEU A 606 10.73 -0.96 6.52
N LEU A 607 10.74 -0.02 5.58
CA LEU A 607 11.98 0.56 5.06
C LEU A 607 12.71 1.42 6.11
N VAL A 608 11.98 2.19 6.92
CA VAL A 608 12.58 2.95 8.03
C VAL A 608 13.12 1.98 9.07
N MET A 609 12.37 0.94 9.44
CA MET A 609 12.84 -0.11 10.35
C MET A 609 14.10 -0.80 9.81
N TYR A 610 14.17 -1.09 8.51
CA TYR A 610 15.37 -1.66 7.88
C TYR A 610 16.59 -0.75 8.05
N ILE A 611 16.44 0.56 7.82
CA ILE A 611 17.54 1.52 7.99
C ILE A 611 18.01 1.54 9.45
N TYR A 612 17.07 1.57 10.40
CA TYR A 612 17.39 1.47 11.82
C TYR A 612 18.07 0.13 12.15
N ALA A 613 17.62 -0.99 11.59
CA ALA A 613 18.21 -2.29 11.83
C ALA A 613 19.68 -2.32 11.38
N MET A 614 19.99 -1.82 10.18
CA MET A 614 21.36 -1.74 9.67
C MET A 614 22.26 -0.86 10.56
N VAL A 615 21.77 0.31 10.98
CA VAL A 615 22.51 1.20 11.89
C VAL A 615 22.69 0.53 13.26
N GLY A 616 21.65 -0.12 13.79
CA GLY A 616 21.67 -0.83 15.07
C GLY A 616 22.70 -1.95 15.10
N VAL A 617 22.76 -2.79 14.07
CA VAL A 617 23.77 -3.86 13.94
C VAL A 617 25.19 -3.27 13.97
N GLN A 618 25.45 -2.20 13.23
CA GLN A 618 26.78 -1.56 13.24
C GLN A 618 27.17 -0.99 14.61
N MET A 619 26.19 -0.49 15.36
CA MET A 619 26.42 0.09 16.67
C MET A 619 26.54 -0.97 17.78
N LEU A 620 25.85 -2.10 17.67
CA LEU A 620 25.61 -3.04 18.79
C LEU A 620 26.05 -4.49 18.57
N ALA A 621 26.31 -4.94 17.34
CA ALA A 621 26.66 -6.34 17.08
C ALA A 621 27.85 -6.79 17.94
N HIS A 622 27.72 -7.99 18.53
CA HIS A 622 28.71 -8.63 19.41
C HIS A 622 29.03 -7.85 20.70
N ARG A 623 28.32 -6.75 20.99
CA ARG A 623 28.58 -5.94 22.21
C ARG A 623 27.82 -6.45 23.42
N PHE A 624 26.65 -7.03 23.24
CA PHE A 624 25.86 -7.57 24.35
C PHE A 624 26.49 -8.83 24.98
N GLU A 625 27.40 -9.51 24.29
CA GLU A 625 28.20 -10.61 24.86
C GLU A 625 29.04 -10.19 26.07
N ARG A 626 29.29 -8.89 26.23
CA ARG A 626 30.03 -8.33 27.38
C ARG A 626 29.18 -8.26 28.65
N MET A 627 27.88 -8.54 28.55
CA MET A 627 26.99 -8.58 29.71
C MET A 627 27.10 -9.91 30.46
N LEU A 628 26.71 -9.89 31.74
CA LEU A 628 26.58 -11.10 32.53
C LEU A 628 25.52 -12.03 31.93
N VAL A 629 25.76 -13.35 32.01
CA VAL A 629 24.81 -14.38 31.56
C VAL A 629 23.46 -14.18 32.26
N GLY A 630 22.39 -14.02 31.50
CA GLY A 630 21.03 -13.74 32.00
C GLY A 630 20.63 -12.25 31.99
N ALA A 631 21.56 -11.32 31.75
CA ALA A 631 21.27 -9.89 31.56
C ALA A 631 21.19 -9.47 30.09
N VAL A 632 21.53 -10.37 29.17
CA VAL A 632 21.47 -10.13 27.71
C VAL A 632 20.01 -10.00 27.28
N PRO A 633 19.62 -8.88 26.64
CA PRO A 633 18.30 -8.76 26.05
C PRO A 633 18.05 -9.88 25.04
N PRO A 634 16.84 -10.45 24.96
CA PRO A 634 16.52 -11.50 23.98
C PRO A 634 16.73 -11.05 22.52
N SER A 635 16.75 -9.73 22.27
CA SER A 635 17.07 -9.13 20.97
C SER A 635 18.47 -8.48 20.98
N ASN A 636 19.48 -9.25 20.61
CA ASN A 636 20.89 -8.88 20.77
C ASN A 636 21.55 -8.13 19.58
N PHE A 637 20.81 -7.77 18.52
CA PHE A 637 21.33 -7.01 17.36
C PHE A 637 22.58 -7.60 16.66
N ASP A 638 22.94 -8.86 16.92
CA ASP A 638 24.15 -9.50 16.37
C ASP A 638 24.07 -9.75 14.87
N ASN A 639 22.88 -9.70 14.28
CA ASN A 639 22.67 -9.75 12.85
C ASN A 639 21.40 -8.99 12.48
N LEU A 640 21.17 -8.80 11.18
CA LEU A 640 20.04 -8.01 10.69
C LEU A 640 18.68 -8.59 11.08
N ALA A 641 18.54 -9.91 11.15
CA ALA A 641 17.29 -10.55 11.57
C ALA A 641 16.99 -10.29 13.05
N ASN A 642 17.97 -10.49 13.93
CA ASN A 642 17.84 -10.22 15.37
C ASN A 642 17.58 -8.74 15.64
N ALA A 643 18.24 -7.84 14.90
CA ALA A 643 17.98 -6.41 14.98
C ALA A 643 16.56 -6.05 14.53
N PHE A 644 16.06 -6.66 13.45
CA PHE A 644 14.70 -6.43 12.97
C PHE A 644 13.65 -6.94 13.97
N LEU A 645 13.89 -8.10 14.61
CA LEU A 645 13.04 -8.62 15.69
C LEU A 645 13.05 -7.70 16.91
N GLY A 646 14.22 -7.23 17.34
CA GLY A 646 14.34 -6.25 18.42
C GLY A 646 13.59 -4.95 18.11
N LEU A 647 13.78 -4.38 16.93
CA LEU A 647 13.04 -3.19 16.51
C LEU A 647 11.53 -3.44 16.40
N THR A 648 11.10 -4.66 16.07
CA THR A 648 9.68 -5.04 16.10
C THR A 648 9.13 -5.05 17.51
N GLN A 649 9.89 -5.53 18.50
CA GLN A 649 9.53 -5.41 19.92
C GLN A 649 9.38 -3.93 20.32
N LEU A 650 10.34 -3.08 19.93
CA LEU A 650 10.30 -1.64 20.18
C LEU A 650 9.12 -0.94 19.46
N LEU A 651 8.69 -1.43 18.30
CA LEU A 651 7.52 -0.90 17.57
C LEU A 651 6.22 -1.09 18.36
N VAL A 652 6.12 -2.20 19.13
CA VAL A 652 5.01 -2.48 20.04
C VAL A 652 5.12 -1.65 21.33
N SER A 653 6.23 -0.91 21.52
CA SER A 653 6.58 -0.12 22.70
C SER A 653 6.79 -0.90 23.99
N ASP A 654 6.81 -2.23 23.92
CA ASP A 654 6.97 -3.08 25.09
C ASP A 654 8.44 -3.16 25.55
N ASN A 655 8.68 -2.83 26.82
CA ASN A 655 9.98 -2.91 27.49
C ASN A 655 11.17 -2.32 26.69
N TRP A 656 10.89 -1.29 25.89
CA TRP A 656 11.87 -0.72 24.95
C TRP A 656 13.04 -0.03 25.67
N HIS A 657 12.75 0.58 26.82
CA HIS A 657 13.71 1.33 27.63
C HIS A 657 14.75 0.41 28.28
N ALA A 658 14.39 -0.83 28.65
CA ALA A 658 15.35 -1.81 29.14
C ALA A 658 16.40 -2.16 28.07
N THR A 659 15.98 -2.33 26.81
CA THR A 659 16.92 -2.56 25.69
C THR A 659 17.84 -1.36 25.48
N MET A 660 17.31 -0.14 25.62
CA MET A 660 18.12 1.09 25.57
C MET A 660 19.14 1.13 26.71
N TYR A 661 18.74 0.87 27.95
CA TYR A 661 19.65 0.88 29.09
C TYR A 661 20.71 -0.23 29.00
N ALA A 662 20.33 -1.40 28.48
CA ALA A 662 21.28 -2.45 28.19
C ALA A 662 22.33 -1.99 27.16
N ALA A 663 21.89 -1.37 26.05
CA ALA A 663 22.80 -0.82 25.06
C ALA A 663 23.74 0.26 25.64
N ILE A 664 23.26 1.09 26.57
CA ILE A 664 24.07 2.10 27.26
C ILE A 664 25.17 1.44 28.09
N GLN A 665 24.88 0.34 28.79
CA GLN A 665 25.87 -0.37 29.62
C GLN A 665 27.08 -0.88 28.81
N VAL A 666 26.86 -1.34 27.58
CA VAL A 666 27.91 -1.89 26.72
C VAL A 666 28.54 -0.86 25.77
N THR A 667 28.02 0.37 25.75
CA THR A 667 28.52 1.46 24.89
C THR A 667 28.71 2.78 25.65
N SER A 668 27.74 3.70 25.57
CA SER A 668 27.73 5.01 26.20
C SER A 668 26.32 5.60 26.17
N TRP A 669 26.06 6.68 26.92
CA TRP A 669 24.75 7.33 26.94
C TRP A 669 24.30 7.91 25.59
N ASN A 670 25.23 8.16 24.66
CA ASN A 670 24.92 8.69 23.33
C ASN A 670 24.01 7.76 22.52
N ILE A 671 24.06 6.45 22.79
CA ILE A 671 23.20 5.47 22.10
C ILE A 671 21.72 5.64 22.45
N ALA A 672 21.40 6.30 23.57
CA ALA A 672 20.02 6.63 23.92
C ALA A 672 19.33 7.44 22.81
N LEU A 673 20.07 8.30 22.09
CA LEU A 673 19.53 9.09 20.98
C LEU A 673 18.99 8.21 19.85
N TYR A 674 19.63 7.08 19.57
CA TYR A 674 19.18 6.12 18.54
C TYR A 674 17.82 5.50 18.92
N PHE A 675 17.66 5.07 20.17
CA PHE A 675 16.41 4.49 20.66
C PHE A 675 15.30 5.55 20.77
N MET A 676 15.61 6.72 21.32
CA MET A 676 14.63 7.81 21.43
C MET A 676 14.19 8.33 20.05
N SER A 677 15.11 8.46 19.08
CA SER A 677 14.75 8.86 17.72
C SER A 677 13.89 7.81 17.02
N TYR A 678 14.14 6.52 17.28
CA TYR A 678 13.28 5.43 16.82
C TYR A 678 11.87 5.56 17.39
N MET A 679 11.74 5.78 18.71
CA MET A 679 10.43 5.95 19.33
C MET A 679 9.69 7.17 18.78
N ILE A 680 10.36 8.30 18.54
CA ILE A 680 9.73 9.48 17.94
C ILE A 680 9.28 9.18 16.51
N ILE A 681 10.20 8.75 15.64
CA ILE A 681 9.94 8.65 14.21
C ILE A 681 8.99 7.49 13.90
N VAL A 682 9.26 6.31 14.46
CA VAL A 682 8.56 5.06 14.11
C VAL A 682 7.32 4.86 14.97
N TYR A 683 7.45 4.91 16.29
CA TYR A 683 6.32 4.64 17.19
C TYR A 683 5.35 5.84 17.26
N ILE A 684 5.83 7.03 17.65
CA ILE A 684 4.97 8.20 17.87
C ILE A 684 4.39 8.73 16.55
N LEU A 685 5.20 8.87 15.49
CA LEU A 685 4.73 9.46 14.24
C LEU A 685 4.19 8.41 13.25
N LEU A 686 5.00 7.44 12.82
CA LEU A 686 4.65 6.53 11.72
C LEU A 686 3.56 5.52 12.10
N SER A 687 3.64 4.89 13.27
CA SER A 687 2.67 3.89 13.75
C SER A 687 1.32 4.53 14.04
N ASN A 688 1.29 5.65 14.78
CA ASN A 688 0.05 6.39 15.03
C ASN A 688 -0.57 6.95 13.75
N LEU A 689 0.24 7.35 12.76
CA LEU A 689 -0.27 7.73 11.45
C LEU A 689 -0.95 6.54 10.75
N ALA A 690 -0.32 5.36 10.76
CA ALA A 690 -0.89 4.17 10.16
C ALA A 690 -2.24 3.80 10.81
N SER A 691 -2.31 3.81 12.15
CA SER A 691 -3.54 3.59 12.91
C SER A 691 -4.63 4.60 12.56
N GLY A 692 -4.29 5.89 12.50
CA GLY A 692 -5.24 6.95 12.13
C GLY A 692 -5.81 6.75 10.72
N VAL A 693 -4.95 6.45 9.74
CA VAL A 693 -5.39 6.17 8.37
C VAL A 693 -6.29 4.93 8.30
N ILE A 694 -5.92 3.85 8.99
CA ILE A 694 -6.71 2.62 9.04
C ILE A 694 -8.12 2.92 9.56
N THR A 695 -8.18 3.65 10.68
CA THR A 695 -9.45 4.04 11.33
C THR A 695 -10.30 4.92 10.41
N THR A 696 -9.71 5.95 9.79
CA THR A 696 -10.43 6.83 8.85
C THR A 696 -10.98 6.06 7.64
N VAL A 697 -10.23 5.11 7.09
CA VAL A 697 -10.69 4.30 5.95
C VAL A 697 -11.78 3.30 6.37
N ALA A 698 -11.60 2.63 7.50
CA ALA A 698 -12.59 1.71 8.05
C ALA A 698 -13.92 2.43 8.36
N LEU A 699 -13.86 3.63 8.94
CA LEU A 699 -15.05 4.45 9.21
C LEU A 699 -15.76 4.94 7.93
N LYS A 700 -15.01 5.27 6.88
CA LYS A 700 -15.61 5.61 5.57
C LYS A 700 -16.37 4.43 4.98
N TYR A 701 -15.84 3.22 5.15
CA TYR A 701 -16.50 2.00 4.68
C TYR A 701 -17.81 1.75 5.44
N THR A 702 -17.79 1.84 6.78
CA THR A 702 -19.00 1.63 7.59
C THR A 702 -20.05 2.72 7.38
N ARG A 703 -19.66 3.99 7.15
CA ARG A 703 -20.58 5.10 6.87
C ARG A 703 -21.16 5.09 5.45
N GLY A 704 -20.39 4.65 4.45
CA GLY A 704 -20.90 4.49 3.08
C GLY A 704 -22.12 3.57 3.02
N ASP A 705 -22.13 2.54 3.86
CA ASP A 705 -23.25 1.61 4.03
C ASP A 705 -24.42 2.18 4.84
N ALA A 706 -24.19 3.19 5.70
CA ALA A 706 -25.24 3.86 6.47
C ALA A 706 -26.06 4.81 5.60
N HIS A 707 -25.42 5.55 4.68
CA HIS A 707 -26.14 6.38 3.71
C HIS A 707 -26.90 5.54 2.66
N ALA A 708 -26.40 4.34 2.33
CA ALA A 708 -27.16 3.39 1.52
C ALA A 708 -28.39 2.82 2.27
N LYS A 709 -28.35 2.71 3.61
CA LYS A 709 -29.50 2.26 4.43
C LYS A 709 -30.62 3.30 4.57
N THR A 710 -30.35 4.58 4.33
CA THR A 710 -31.35 5.66 4.38
C THR A 710 -31.93 6.01 3.01
N ALA A 711 -31.43 5.35 1.95
CA ALA A 711 -31.86 5.57 0.57
C ALA A 711 -32.73 4.41 0.01
N ASP A 712 -32.85 3.32 0.77
CA ASP A 712 -33.93 2.33 0.69
C ASP A 712 -35.01 2.71 1.73
#